data_AF-A0AAN6MNW8-F1
#
_entry.id   AF-A0AAN6MNW8-F1
#
_cell.length_a   1.000
_cell.length_b   1.000
_cell.length_c   1.000
_cell.angle_alpha   90.00
_cell.angle_beta   90.00
_cell.angle_gamma   90.00
#
_symmetry.space_group_name_H-M   'P 1'
#
loop_
_entity.id
_entity.type
_entity.pdbx_description
1 polymer ?
#
loop_
_entity_poly.entity_id
_entity_poly.type
_entity_poly.pdbx_seq_one_letter_code
_entity_poly.pdbx_strand_id
1 'polypeptide(L)'
;MPPYNRPLSFSERRGAVFNEELSLNTHNAKLPQQQRPRGPPTPSMSTPAADFDQVTGSPPPPPTPAASPGPSHSRPNWSNAGEDEEAYLLGLRKYFVQCNGGQRTRLLADLLNLCTSGQLSFVHQFVSPLLKKDPFTTLPDELCLRILSFIDDPKVLARASQVSRRWRDLLSDDMTWKNLCVKHDYQRRLSEVRPQLQITAPMAALPESYPPSAQQDDEATAATAPTFAGALTSTSLPATFEGTVSARPVLRSYKSHFKQRYLVDAAWRAGGHNVSRNITQDGGVVTSLHLTSKYIIVALDNAKIHVFDTEGNALRTLQGHVMGVWAMVPWDDMLVSGGCDRDVRVWDLSTGACMHTLRGHTSTVRCLKMSDSTTAISGSRDTTLRIWDIHSGVCKNVLVGHQASVRCLEIKGDIVVSGSYDATAKVWSISEGRCLHTLQGHYSHIYAIAFDGHRVATGSLDTSVRIWNAHTGECLSILQGHTSLVGQLQMRGDTLVTGGSDGSVRVWSLERFCAIHRLAAHDNSVTSLQFDDTRVVSGGSDGRVKVWDLKTGQLVRELVTQGDAVWRVAFEDQKCVAMALKNGRTVMEVWSFSPPQDLLDDERSMLPAKRRLEVPVPDRPLSAFALDYRGSGSAGDGMHDVEMPDAGPSTAPLLQQSGATFFHDECSVRISRAVAPVRAAQRPQVLSLAARRTVTTNAASAHVDKSTVPQSEDEPFHVRLSDESFETYELDPPPYTLEVTKKQLKQMYYDMVVVRQMEMAADRLYKEKKIRGFCHLSTGQEAVAVGIEHAIQKTDDVITSYRCHGFAYMRGGTIRSIIGELLGRREGIAYGKGGSMHMFTKGFYGGNGIVGAQVPVGAGLAFAQKYTGGKKATVILYGDGASNQGQVFEAFNMAKLWKLPALFGCENNKYGMGTSAARSSALTDYYKRGQYIPGLKVNGMDVLAVKAAVQYGKQWTEEDNGPLVLEYVTYRYGGHSMSDPGTTYRTREEIQRMRSTNDPIAGLKQHILDWGVAQEDELKSIDKEARSFVNEEVAVAEAMPHPDPTAKILFEDIYVAGSEPQFIRGRTPDESYYFNN
;
A
#
# COMPACT_ATOMS: atom_id res chain seq x y z
N MET A 1 64.48 29.38 49.16
CA MET A 1 64.23 29.42 47.70
C MET A 1 63.80 28.05 47.21
N PRO A 2 62.48 27.74 47.17
CA PRO A 2 61.92 26.62 46.41
C PRO A 2 61.01 27.10 45.23
N PRO A 3 60.66 26.25 44.23
CA PRO A 3 59.99 26.68 43.00
C PRO A 3 58.48 26.34 42.89
N TYR A 4 57.88 26.71 41.74
CA TYR A 4 56.45 26.99 41.51
C TYR A 4 55.54 25.81 41.08
N ASN A 5 54.23 25.99 41.26
CA ASN A 5 53.13 25.05 40.91
C ASN A 5 52.04 25.68 40.00
N ARG A 6 51.19 24.84 39.39
CA ARG A 6 50.01 25.20 38.56
C ARG A 6 48.72 24.50 39.05
N PRO A 7 47.53 25.13 38.92
CA PRO A 7 46.25 24.40 38.91
C PRO A 7 45.32 24.73 37.71
N LEU A 8 44.22 23.97 37.56
CA LEU A 8 43.27 24.00 36.44
C LEU A 8 41.80 24.22 36.86
N SER A 9 41.04 24.88 35.97
CA SER A 9 39.59 24.79 35.67
C SER A 9 38.51 24.95 36.78
N PHE A 10 37.30 25.30 36.35
CA PHE A 10 36.25 25.95 37.15
C PHE A 10 34.97 25.11 37.35
N SER A 11 34.99 23.80 37.08
CA SER A 11 33.80 22.93 37.14
C SER A 11 33.41 22.44 38.53
N GLU A 12 34.12 22.84 39.60
CA GLU A 12 33.89 22.36 40.97
C GLU A 12 33.92 23.51 41.99
N ARG A 13 32.81 24.26 42.14
CA ARG A 13 32.64 25.15 43.30
C ARG A 13 31.20 25.61 43.60
N ARG A 14 30.31 24.66 43.94
CA ARG A 14 29.42 24.68 45.12
C ARG A 14 28.27 23.68 45.02
N GLY A 15 28.12 22.88 46.08
CA GLY A 15 26.84 22.31 46.50
C GLY A 15 26.57 22.59 47.97
N ALA A 16 25.28 22.69 48.30
CA ALA A 16 24.62 22.35 49.57
C ALA A 16 24.76 23.21 50.85
N VAL A 17 23.69 23.06 51.68
CA VAL A 17 23.45 23.36 53.13
C VAL A 17 23.51 24.84 53.61
N PHE A 18 22.68 25.38 54.52
CA PHE A 18 21.53 24.92 55.38
C PHE A 18 20.31 25.88 55.13
N ASN A 19 19.00 25.58 55.26
CA ASN A 19 18.18 24.83 56.24
C ASN A 19 17.82 25.62 57.51
N GLU A 20 16.55 26.05 57.67
CA GLU A 20 15.76 25.93 58.93
C GLU A 20 14.27 26.31 58.77
N GLU A 21 13.45 25.81 59.70
CA GLU A 21 11.98 25.83 59.70
C GLU A 21 11.38 27.05 60.42
N LEU A 22 10.12 27.39 60.14
CA LEU A 22 9.16 27.78 61.20
C LEU A 22 7.70 27.79 60.71
N SER A 23 6.89 26.95 61.33
CA SER A 23 5.42 26.94 61.25
C SER A 23 4.79 28.05 62.09
N LEU A 24 3.58 28.53 61.73
CA LEU A 24 2.50 28.80 62.69
C LEU A 24 1.15 29.13 62.03
N ASN A 25 0.05 28.66 62.64
CA ASN A 25 -1.34 28.95 62.26
C ASN A 25 -1.80 30.33 62.77
N THR A 26 -2.83 30.92 62.15
CA THR A 26 -4.06 31.34 62.88
C THR A 26 -5.22 31.78 61.97
N HIS A 27 -6.44 31.71 62.51
CA HIS A 27 -7.74 31.96 61.85
C HIS A 27 -8.26 33.40 61.99
N ASN A 28 -9.31 33.70 61.20
CA ASN A 28 -10.46 34.61 61.42
C ASN A 28 -10.53 35.85 60.50
N ALA A 29 -11.72 36.36 60.09
CA ALA A 29 -13.08 35.80 60.00
C ALA A 29 -14.03 36.82 59.29
N LYS A 30 -15.23 36.34 58.90
CA LYS A 30 -16.53 37.06 58.70
C LYS A 30 -17.09 37.23 57.27
N LEU A 31 -17.96 36.27 56.92
CA LEU A 31 -19.25 36.40 56.21
C LEU A 31 -20.29 37.13 57.12
N PRO A 32 -21.49 37.62 56.68
CA PRO A 32 -22.55 36.88 55.93
C PRO A 32 -23.32 37.75 54.87
N GLN A 33 -24.49 37.41 54.25
CA GLN A 33 -25.57 36.46 54.58
C GLN A 33 -26.57 36.18 53.42
N GLN A 34 -26.93 34.89 53.18
CA GLN A 34 -28.23 34.27 52.73
C GLN A 34 -28.98 34.79 51.46
N GLN A 35 -29.84 34.04 50.73
CA GLN A 35 -30.80 32.96 51.07
C GLN A 35 -30.90 31.78 50.03
N ARG A 36 -31.71 30.75 50.37
CA ARG A 36 -32.09 29.47 49.67
C ARG A 36 -33.65 29.44 49.47
N PRO A 37 -34.41 28.38 49.00
CA PRO A 37 -34.14 26.93 48.82
C PRO A 37 -34.78 26.22 47.57
N ARG A 38 -34.93 24.86 47.59
CA ARG A 38 -35.29 23.91 46.50
C ARG A 38 -36.69 23.24 46.60
N GLY A 39 -37.21 22.79 45.43
CA GLY A 39 -37.78 21.43 45.14
C GLY A 39 -39.32 21.24 45.18
N PRO A 40 -39.93 20.09 44.75
CA PRO A 40 -39.52 18.89 43.97
C PRO A 40 -40.52 18.59 42.76
N PRO A 41 -40.99 17.34 42.44
CA PRO A 41 -40.40 16.12 41.82
C PRO A 41 -40.90 15.76 40.37
N THR A 42 -40.49 14.59 39.81
CA THR A 42 -40.77 14.03 38.45
C THR A 42 -42.09 13.24 38.27
N PRO A 43 -42.55 12.99 37.02
CA PRO A 43 -42.73 11.58 36.57
C PRO A 43 -42.53 11.23 35.05
N SER A 44 -41.92 10.05 34.82
CA SER A 44 -42.17 8.98 33.81
C SER A 44 -42.41 9.17 32.28
N MET A 45 -41.62 8.37 31.51
CA MET A 45 -41.98 7.51 30.34
C MET A 45 -41.92 7.99 28.87
N SER A 46 -41.01 7.35 28.12
CA SER A 46 -41.17 6.66 26.79
C SER A 46 -40.15 6.99 25.67
N THR A 47 -39.67 5.91 25.05
CA THR A 47 -38.67 5.68 23.97
C THR A 47 -39.25 5.78 22.54
N PRO A 48 -38.52 5.58 21.39
CA PRO A 48 -37.06 5.41 21.13
C PRO A 48 -36.48 6.15 19.87
N ALA A 49 -35.17 5.92 19.61
CA ALA A 49 -34.51 5.66 18.30
C ALA A 49 -33.81 6.76 17.46
N ALA A 50 -32.73 6.30 16.80
CA ALA A 50 -32.04 6.74 15.57
C ALA A 50 -31.00 7.89 15.61
N ASP A 51 -29.75 7.47 15.34
CA ASP A 51 -28.72 8.03 14.44
C ASP A 51 -28.17 9.46 14.59
N PHE A 52 -26.88 9.53 14.95
CA PHE A 52 -25.95 10.60 14.57
C PHE A 52 -24.54 10.03 14.31
N ASP A 53 -24.31 9.58 13.07
CA ASP A 53 -23.04 9.79 12.36
C ASP A 53 -23.08 11.23 11.78
N GLN A 54 -22.03 12.03 11.62
CA GLN A 54 -20.58 11.94 11.80
C GLN A 54 -20.06 13.39 11.99
N VAL A 55 -18.97 13.62 12.76
CA VAL A 55 -17.79 14.42 12.30
C VAL A 55 -16.56 14.04 13.14
N THR A 56 -15.54 13.63 12.41
CA THR A 56 -14.14 13.33 12.74
C THR A 56 -13.36 14.31 13.63
N GLY A 57 -12.29 13.83 14.28
CA GLY A 57 -11.27 14.70 14.89
C GLY A 57 -9.94 14.00 15.20
N SER A 58 -9.09 13.79 14.18
CA SER A 58 -7.70 13.35 14.40
C SER A 58 -6.86 14.52 14.96
N PRO A 59 -5.89 14.29 15.88
CA PRO A 59 -4.95 15.34 16.26
C PRO A 59 -4.06 15.72 15.06
N PRO A 60 -3.70 17.00 14.89
CA PRO A 60 -2.91 17.45 13.75
C PRO A 60 -1.45 16.94 13.83
N PRO A 61 -0.76 16.79 12.68
CA PRO A 61 0.67 16.51 12.66
C PRO A 61 1.48 17.65 13.30
N PRO A 62 2.74 17.41 13.73
CA PRO A 62 3.60 18.47 14.26
C PRO A 62 3.77 19.60 13.23
N PRO A 63 3.91 20.86 13.67
CA PRO A 63 3.96 21.99 12.77
C PRO A 63 5.18 21.93 11.86
N THR A 64 4.90 21.84 10.55
CA THR A 64 5.84 22.17 9.48
C THR A 64 6.51 23.52 9.78
N PRO A 65 7.81 23.73 9.47
CA PRO A 65 8.44 25.04 9.61
C PRO A 65 7.56 26.11 8.95
N ALA A 66 7.24 27.16 9.70
CA ALA A 66 6.27 28.17 9.28
C ALA A 66 6.61 28.71 7.88
N ALA A 67 5.59 28.79 7.03
CA ALA A 67 5.74 29.39 5.70
C ALA A 67 6.32 30.81 5.82
N SER A 68 7.19 31.18 4.88
CA SER A 68 7.65 32.56 4.74
C SER A 68 6.43 33.50 4.67
N PRO A 69 6.40 34.63 5.40
CA PRO A 69 5.22 35.48 5.47
C PRO A 69 4.76 35.93 4.07
N GLY A 70 3.47 35.70 3.77
CA GLY A 70 2.85 36.28 2.59
C GLY A 70 2.78 37.82 2.70
N PRO A 71 2.57 38.54 1.59
CA PRO A 71 2.58 40.00 1.55
C PRO A 71 1.38 40.67 2.27
N SER A 72 0.57 39.91 3.01
CA SER A 72 -0.71 40.31 3.59
C SER A 72 -0.70 40.45 5.12
N HIS A 73 0.47 40.60 5.76
CA HIS A 73 0.50 41.14 7.11
C HIS A 73 0.14 42.64 7.04
N SER A 74 -1.02 42.99 7.58
CA SER A 74 -1.39 44.38 7.82
C SER A 74 -0.30 45.05 8.65
N ARG A 75 0.14 46.24 8.22
CA ARG A 75 1.05 47.04 9.06
C ARG A 75 0.35 47.33 10.39
N PRO A 76 1.03 47.20 11.54
CA PRO A 76 0.43 47.60 12.81
C PRO A 76 -0.03 49.05 12.72
N ASN A 77 -1.28 49.30 13.11
CA ASN A 77 -1.81 50.65 13.16
C ASN A 77 -1.36 51.31 14.47
N TRP A 78 -0.57 52.37 14.37
CA TRP A 78 0.01 53.07 15.51
C TRP A 78 -0.82 54.29 15.95
N SER A 79 -2.05 54.47 15.42
CA SER A 79 -2.92 55.63 15.67
C SER A 79 -3.30 55.90 17.14
N ASN A 80 -2.96 55.00 18.07
CA ASN A 80 -3.23 55.16 19.50
C ASN A 80 -1.97 55.54 20.30
N ALA A 81 -0.81 55.70 19.64
CA ALA A 81 0.36 56.36 20.21
C ALA A 81 0.25 57.88 19.94
N GLY A 82 0.61 58.72 20.92
CA GLY A 82 0.17 60.13 20.98
C GLY A 82 0.64 61.01 19.81
N GLU A 83 -0.15 62.03 19.48
CA GLU A 83 0.01 62.88 18.29
C GLU A 83 1.36 63.62 18.21
N ASP A 84 2.06 63.83 19.34
CA ASP A 84 3.39 64.46 19.40
C ASP A 84 4.58 63.51 19.14
N GLU A 85 4.39 62.18 19.11
CA GLU A 85 5.52 61.23 18.97
C GLU A 85 6.22 61.33 17.60
N GLU A 86 5.48 61.66 16.54
CA GLU A 86 6.01 61.57 15.17
C GLU A 86 7.17 62.56 14.94
N ALA A 87 7.08 63.76 15.50
CA ALA A 87 8.15 64.76 15.43
C ALA A 87 9.43 64.32 16.16
N TYR A 88 9.28 63.73 17.36
CA TYR A 88 10.39 63.21 18.15
C TYR A 88 11.08 62.02 17.45
N LEU A 89 10.30 61.05 16.96
CA LEU A 89 10.81 59.89 16.23
C LEU A 89 11.47 60.30 14.89
N LEU A 90 10.98 61.34 14.22
CA LEU A 90 11.62 61.90 13.03
C LEU A 90 12.99 62.52 13.37
N GLY A 91 13.08 63.24 14.49
CA GLY A 91 14.34 63.77 15.02
C GLY A 91 15.34 62.67 15.36
N LEU A 92 14.91 61.65 16.10
CA LEU A 92 15.72 60.50 16.47
C LEU A 92 16.23 59.73 15.25
N ARG A 93 15.39 59.53 14.22
CA ARG A 93 15.78 58.91 12.94
C ARG A 93 16.84 59.73 12.21
N LYS A 94 16.67 61.06 12.11
CA LYS A 94 17.68 61.96 11.50
C LYS A 94 19.01 61.89 12.23
N TYR A 95 19.00 61.91 13.57
CA TYR A 95 20.19 61.75 14.39
C TYR A 95 20.87 60.39 14.17
N PHE A 96 20.11 59.29 14.22
CA PHE A 96 20.62 57.93 14.01
C PHE A 96 21.28 57.75 12.64
N VAL A 97 20.72 58.36 11.58
CA VAL A 97 21.33 58.37 10.24
C VAL A 97 22.66 59.13 10.22
N GLN A 98 22.82 60.19 11.01
CA GLN A 98 24.07 60.96 11.11
C GLN A 98 25.13 60.30 12.02
N CYS A 99 24.73 59.40 12.93
CA CYS A 99 25.65 58.65 13.79
C CYS A 99 26.57 57.69 13.00
N ASN A 100 27.81 57.53 13.46
CA ASN A 100 28.74 56.50 12.99
C ASN A 100 28.37 55.09 13.53
N GLY A 101 29.01 54.03 13.03
CA GLY A 101 28.65 52.64 13.37
C GLY A 101 28.70 52.32 14.87
N GLY A 102 29.70 52.82 15.60
CA GLY A 102 29.82 52.63 17.05
C GLY A 102 28.74 53.39 17.83
N GLN A 103 28.45 54.64 17.42
CA GLN A 103 27.36 55.44 17.98
C GLN A 103 25.99 54.82 17.75
N ARG A 104 25.72 54.29 16.54
CA ARG A 104 24.47 53.58 16.23
C ARG A 104 24.30 52.32 17.09
N THR A 105 25.36 51.52 17.22
CA THR A 105 25.33 50.31 18.06
C THR A 105 25.06 50.64 19.52
N ARG A 106 25.67 51.72 20.03
CA ARG A 106 25.43 52.21 21.39
C ARG A 106 23.99 52.70 21.58
N LEU A 107 23.47 53.53 20.67
CA LEU A 107 22.08 54.02 20.74
C LEU A 107 21.06 52.86 20.73
N LEU A 108 21.29 51.83 19.89
CA LEU A 108 20.44 50.64 19.86
C LEU A 108 20.55 49.82 21.16
N ALA A 109 21.75 49.65 21.70
CA ALA A 109 21.94 48.94 22.97
C ALA A 109 21.25 49.68 24.13
N ASP A 110 21.39 51.00 24.20
CA ASP A 110 20.76 51.84 25.23
C ASP A 110 19.21 51.79 25.10
N LEU A 111 18.66 51.84 23.88
CA LEU A 111 17.22 51.66 23.63
C LEU A 111 16.71 50.26 24.00
N LEU A 112 17.46 49.20 23.70
CA LEU A 112 17.08 47.83 24.06
C LEU A 112 17.15 47.60 25.57
N ASN A 113 18.10 48.22 26.27
CA ASN A 113 18.20 48.15 27.74
C ASN A 113 17.05 48.87 28.48
N LEU A 114 16.35 49.80 27.81
CA LEU A 114 15.15 50.45 28.33
C LEU A 114 13.86 49.67 28.04
N CYS A 115 13.93 48.59 27.25
CA CYS A 115 12.77 47.78 26.88
C CYS A 115 12.51 46.68 27.94
N THR A 116 11.23 46.47 28.27
CA THR A 116 10.78 45.33 29.08
C THR A 116 10.92 44.00 28.32
N SER A 117 10.91 42.86 29.02
CA SER A 117 11.05 41.53 28.38
C SER A 117 9.97 41.25 27.33
N GLY A 118 8.74 41.74 27.54
CA GLY A 118 7.66 41.66 26.56
C GLY A 118 7.95 42.46 25.28
N GLN A 119 8.49 43.68 25.42
CA GLN A 119 8.88 44.52 24.29
C GLN A 119 10.09 43.93 23.54
N LEU A 120 11.08 43.38 24.24
CA LEU A 120 12.22 42.68 23.61
C LEU A 120 11.77 41.44 22.82
N SER A 121 10.81 40.68 23.34
CA SER A 121 10.21 39.54 22.62
C SER A 121 9.54 39.99 21.32
N PHE A 122 8.77 41.10 21.35
CA PHE A 122 8.17 41.70 20.16
C PHE A 122 9.23 42.14 19.12
N VAL A 123 10.28 42.85 19.55
CA VAL A 123 11.37 43.27 18.66
C VAL A 123 12.05 42.08 17.99
N HIS A 124 12.35 41.01 18.74
CA HIS A 124 12.92 39.79 18.18
C HIS A 124 11.98 39.12 17.15
N GLN A 125 10.69 38.98 17.47
CA GLN A 125 9.69 38.40 16.57
C GLN A 125 9.47 39.23 15.30
N PHE A 126 9.56 40.56 15.39
CA PHE A 126 9.40 41.46 14.25
C PHE A 126 10.63 41.51 13.33
N VAL A 127 11.83 41.55 13.89
CA VAL A 127 13.09 41.72 13.12
C VAL A 127 13.59 40.41 12.52
N SER A 128 13.51 39.29 13.24
CA SER A 128 14.11 38.01 12.82
C SER A 128 13.59 37.48 11.46
N PRO A 129 12.28 37.55 11.12
CA PRO A 129 11.80 37.14 9.80
C PRO A 129 12.32 38.01 8.65
N LEU A 130 12.49 39.31 8.89
CA LEU A 130 12.93 40.29 7.87
C LEU A 130 14.41 40.15 7.49
N LEU A 131 15.20 39.40 8.27
CA LEU A 131 16.63 39.16 8.02
C LEU A 131 16.91 37.89 7.19
N LYS A 132 15.90 37.07 6.91
CA LYS A 132 16.05 35.84 6.11
C LYS A 132 16.10 36.18 4.61
N LYS A 133 17.24 35.94 3.97
CA LYS A 133 17.41 36.04 2.51
C LYS A 133 17.06 34.73 1.82
N ASP A 134 16.48 34.81 0.61
CA ASP A 134 16.22 33.66 -0.25
C ASP A 134 17.55 33.05 -0.75
N PRO A 135 17.91 31.81 -0.37
CA PRO A 135 19.19 31.22 -0.73
C PRO A 135 19.38 31.05 -2.24
N PHE A 136 18.30 30.91 -3.03
CA PHE A 136 18.38 30.75 -4.49
C PHE A 136 18.64 32.07 -5.24
N THR A 137 18.73 33.19 -4.51
CA THR A 137 19.31 34.46 -5.02
C THR A 137 20.82 34.54 -4.83
N THR A 138 21.42 33.65 -4.02
CA THR A 138 22.85 33.68 -3.66
C THR A 138 23.64 32.44 -4.11
N LEU A 139 22.97 31.30 -4.29
CA LEU A 139 23.60 30.06 -4.74
C LEU A 139 23.70 30.00 -6.28
N PRO A 140 24.75 29.37 -6.84
CA PRO A 140 24.83 29.01 -8.25
C PRO A 140 23.63 28.17 -8.71
N ASP A 141 23.26 28.32 -9.98
CA ASP A 141 22.12 27.66 -10.62
C ASP A 141 22.22 26.14 -10.50
N GLU A 142 23.41 25.56 -10.63
CA GLU A 142 23.64 24.11 -10.52
C GLU A 142 23.32 23.58 -9.12
N LEU A 143 23.65 24.34 -8.06
CA LEU A 143 23.30 23.98 -6.69
C LEU A 143 21.80 24.17 -6.44
N CYS A 144 21.19 25.23 -6.97
CA CYS A 144 19.75 25.45 -6.89
C CYS A 144 18.97 24.30 -7.57
N LEU A 145 19.32 23.95 -8.80
CA LEU A 145 18.75 22.84 -9.55
C LEU A 145 19.02 21.50 -8.86
N ARG A 146 20.21 21.29 -8.29
CA ARG A 146 20.50 20.09 -7.51
C ARG A 146 19.61 19.97 -6.28
N ILE A 147 19.36 21.06 -5.54
CA ILE A 147 18.43 21.08 -4.40
C ILE A 147 17.00 20.78 -4.86
N LEU A 148 16.54 21.42 -5.94
CA LEU A 148 15.21 21.19 -6.52
C LEU A 148 15.04 19.75 -7.04
N SER A 149 16.11 19.09 -7.51
CA SER A 149 16.10 17.70 -7.99
C SER A 149 15.83 16.64 -6.90
N PHE A 150 15.90 17.02 -5.61
CA PHE A 150 15.50 16.14 -4.49
C PHE A 150 14.02 16.23 -4.14
N ILE A 151 13.24 17.11 -4.80
CA ILE A 151 11.82 17.27 -4.54
C ILE A 151 11.03 16.37 -5.51
N ASP A 152 10.50 15.27 -4.99
CA ASP A 152 9.77 14.28 -5.78
C ASP A 152 8.26 14.53 -5.85
N ASP A 153 7.71 15.50 -5.10
CA ASP A 153 6.32 15.93 -5.25
C ASP A 153 6.18 17.03 -6.34
N PRO A 154 5.57 16.74 -7.50
CA PRO A 154 5.36 17.75 -8.54
C PRO A 154 4.45 18.90 -8.08
N LYS A 155 3.59 18.71 -7.06
CA LYS A 155 2.79 19.80 -6.47
C LYS A 155 3.66 20.76 -5.65
N VAL A 156 4.70 20.28 -4.96
CA VAL A 156 5.68 21.15 -4.30
C VAL A 156 6.43 21.97 -5.34
N LEU A 157 6.90 21.35 -6.43
CA LEU A 157 7.61 22.07 -7.51
C LEU A 157 6.70 23.08 -8.23
N ALA A 158 5.43 22.74 -8.48
CA ALA A 158 4.46 23.68 -9.02
C ALA A 158 4.28 24.91 -8.11
N ARG A 159 4.11 24.72 -6.80
CA ARG A 159 4.05 25.82 -5.81
C ARG A 159 5.36 26.60 -5.73
N ALA A 160 6.51 25.92 -5.77
CA ALA A 160 7.83 26.53 -5.74
C ALA A 160 8.04 27.50 -6.92
N SER A 161 7.51 27.18 -8.12
CA SER A 161 7.56 28.06 -9.29
C SER A 161 6.71 29.35 -9.17
N GLN A 162 5.93 29.49 -8.09
CA GLN A 162 5.12 30.67 -7.77
C GLN A 162 5.79 31.58 -6.73
N VAL A 163 6.89 31.15 -6.09
CA VAL A 163 7.59 31.89 -5.01
C VAL A 163 8.21 33.20 -5.50
N SER A 164 8.93 33.16 -6.62
CA SER A 164 9.53 34.34 -7.25
C SER A 164 9.84 34.09 -8.73
N ARG A 165 10.24 35.14 -9.47
CA ARG A 165 10.69 34.98 -10.87
C ARG A 165 11.90 34.04 -10.95
N ARG A 166 12.91 34.24 -10.10
CA ARG A 166 14.11 33.39 -10.02
C ARG A 166 13.77 31.91 -9.79
N TRP A 167 12.86 31.61 -8.87
CA TRP A 167 12.41 30.22 -8.63
C TRP A 167 11.66 29.64 -9.83
N ARG A 168 10.87 30.46 -10.53
CA ARG A 168 10.19 30.05 -11.77
C ARG A 168 11.16 29.74 -12.90
N ASP A 169 12.18 30.58 -13.06
CA ASP A 169 13.21 30.45 -14.09
C ASP A 169 14.04 29.18 -13.85
N LEU A 170 14.47 28.92 -12.60
CA LEU A 170 15.10 27.65 -12.21
C LEU A 170 14.19 26.44 -12.52
N LEU A 171 12.89 26.55 -12.23
CA LEU A 171 11.90 25.49 -12.51
C LEU A 171 11.38 25.48 -13.96
N SER A 172 12.03 26.25 -14.86
CA SER A 172 11.91 26.09 -16.31
C SER A 172 12.99 25.16 -16.89
N ASP A 173 14.01 24.78 -16.11
CA ASP A 173 14.94 23.71 -16.48
C ASP A 173 14.19 22.39 -16.73
N ASP A 174 14.45 21.79 -17.88
CA ASP A 174 13.70 20.64 -18.37
C ASP A 174 14.26 19.30 -17.85
N MET A 175 15.49 19.27 -17.33
CA MET A 175 16.11 18.06 -16.77
C MET A 175 15.44 17.62 -15.46
N THR A 176 15.03 18.57 -14.62
CA THR A 176 14.25 18.28 -13.41
C THR A 176 12.92 17.60 -13.75
N TRP A 177 12.21 18.08 -14.78
CA TRP A 177 10.94 17.49 -15.23
C TRP A 177 11.13 16.17 -15.97
N LYS A 178 12.24 16.00 -16.72
CA LYS A 178 12.61 14.71 -17.34
C LYS A 178 12.77 13.61 -16.28
N ASN A 179 13.45 13.92 -15.17
CA ASN A 179 13.63 12.97 -14.07
C ASN A 179 12.29 12.58 -13.44
N LEU A 180 11.35 13.51 -13.31
CA LEU A 180 9.98 13.21 -12.85
C LEU A 180 9.20 12.37 -13.86
N CYS A 181 9.32 12.62 -15.17
CA CYS A 181 8.73 11.76 -16.21
C CYS A 181 9.21 10.31 -16.09
N VAL A 182 10.49 10.10 -15.75
CA VAL A 182 11.06 8.78 -15.49
C VAL A 182 10.47 8.17 -14.21
N LYS A 183 10.48 8.90 -13.09
CA LYS A 183 9.96 8.43 -11.78
C LYS A 183 8.46 8.10 -11.78
N HIS A 184 7.67 8.77 -12.63
CA HIS A 184 6.22 8.53 -12.79
C HIS A 184 5.87 7.60 -13.96
N ASP A 185 6.85 6.96 -14.61
CA ASP A 185 6.65 6.07 -15.78
C ASP A 185 5.95 6.71 -16.99
N TYR A 186 6.01 8.04 -17.11
CA TYR A 186 5.46 8.79 -18.25
C TYR A 186 6.34 8.71 -19.51
N GLN A 187 7.11 7.64 -19.66
CA GLN A 187 8.20 7.52 -20.64
C GLN A 187 7.72 7.30 -22.09
N ARG A 188 6.50 6.78 -22.27
CA ARG A 188 5.99 6.24 -23.55
C ARG A 188 5.85 7.25 -24.71
N ARG A 189 5.96 8.56 -24.44
CA ARG A 189 5.93 9.65 -25.44
C ARG A 189 7.16 10.57 -25.39
N LEU A 190 8.26 10.17 -24.73
CA LEU A 190 9.50 10.97 -24.72
C LEU A 190 10.04 11.21 -26.14
N SER A 191 9.73 10.33 -27.10
CA SER A 191 10.03 10.47 -28.53
C SER A 191 9.23 11.57 -29.25
N GLU A 192 8.11 12.04 -28.68
CA GLU A 192 7.32 13.15 -29.22
C GLU A 192 7.86 14.53 -28.77
N VAL A 193 8.67 14.56 -27.71
CA VAL A 193 9.30 15.78 -27.16
C VAL A 193 10.56 16.12 -27.98
N ARG A 194 10.43 17.02 -28.96
CA ARG A 194 11.57 17.48 -29.77
C ARG A 194 12.42 18.51 -29.00
N PRO A 195 13.74 18.29 -28.79
CA PRO A 195 14.62 19.32 -28.24
C PRO A 195 14.81 20.46 -29.24
N GLN A 196 14.63 21.72 -28.80
CA GLN A 196 15.09 22.88 -29.57
C GLN A 196 16.62 23.01 -29.46
N LEU A 197 17.34 22.27 -30.31
CA LEU A 197 18.70 22.67 -30.67
C LEU A 197 18.61 23.90 -31.59
N GLN A 198 19.01 25.07 -31.08
CA GLN A 198 19.25 26.26 -31.91
C GLN A 198 20.47 26.02 -32.79
N ILE A 199 20.27 25.37 -33.94
CA ILE A 199 21.24 25.40 -35.03
C ILE A 199 20.93 26.64 -35.86
N THR A 200 21.78 27.65 -35.77
CA THR A 200 21.85 28.76 -36.73
C THR A 200 22.02 28.18 -38.13
N ALA A 201 21.06 28.43 -39.02
CA ALA A 201 21.13 27.97 -40.40
C ALA A 201 22.35 28.56 -41.14
N PRO A 202 23.25 27.74 -41.69
CA PRO A 202 24.10 28.16 -42.80
C PRO A 202 23.20 28.31 -44.04
N MET A 203 23.49 29.31 -44.89
CA MET A 203 22.78 29.47 -46.15
C MET A 203 22.94 28.22 -47.02
N ALA A 204 21.85 27.74 -47.61
CA ALA A 204 21.89 26.60 -48.52
C ALA A 204 22.63 26.96 -49.81
N ALA A 205 23.78 26.33 -50.04
CA ALA A 205 24.43 26.29 -51.33
C ALA A 205 23.83 25.15 -52.18
N LEU A 206 23.62 25.41 -53.47
CA LEU A 206 23.14 24.46 -54.46
C LEU A 206 24.18 23.35 -54.73
N PRO A 207 23.73 22.11 -54.99
CA PRO A 207 24.48 21.15 -55.80
C PRO A 207 23.88 21.05 -57.22
N GLU A 208 24.74 21.09 -58.23
CA GLU A 208 24.39 20.88 -59.64
C GLU A 208 24.29 19.38 -60.02
N SER A 209 23.77 19.15 -61.23
CA SER A 209 23.77 17.93 -62.07
C SER A 209 25.11 17.15 -62.09
N TYR A 210 25.19 15.84 -62.40
CA TYR A 210 24.60 15.07 -63.52
C TYR A 210 24.61 13.55 -63.22
N PRO A 211 23.78 12.75 -63.92
CA PRO A 211 24.10 11.37 -64.30
C PRO A 211 24.45 11.25 -65.81
N PRO A 212 25.31 10.30 -66.22
CA PRO A 212 25.59 10.02 -67.63
C PRO A 212 24.52 9.12 -68.29
N SER A 213 24.49 9.12 -69.63
CA SER A 213 23.46 8.53 -70.50
C SER A 213 23.97 7.34 -71.36
N ALA A 214 23.12 6.84 -72.27
CA ALA A 214 23.27 5.73 -73.24
C ALA A 214 22.95 4.32 -72.70
N GLN A 215 22.18 3.44 -73.36
CA GLN A 215 21.32 3.43 -74.58
C GLN A 215 20.14 2.46 -74.25
N GLN A 216 18.85 2.71 -74.51
CA GLN A 216 18.09 2.95 -75.74
C GLN A 216 17.79 1.68 -76.58
N ASP A 217 16.47 1.44 -76.77
CA ASP A 217 15.74 0.71 -77.85
C ASP A 217 14.56 -0.12 -77.26
N ASP A 218 13.34 -0.21 -77.82
CA ASP A 218 12.49 0.76 -78.54
C ASP A 218 11.01 0.25 -78.52
N GLU A 219 10.08 0.96 -79.16
CA GLU A 219 8.63 0.65 -79.40
C GLU A 219 7.68 0.70 -78.17
N ALA A 220 6.63 1.54 -78.01
CA ALA A 220 5.69 2.30 -78.86
C ALA A 220 4.28 1.67 -78.99
N THR A 221 3.23 2.36 -78.49
CA THR A 221 2.04 2.76 -79.28
C THR A 221 1.00 3.60 -78.49
N ALA A 222 0.32 4.49 -79.24
CA ALA A 222 -0.84 5.38 -78.99
C ALA A 222 -1.66 5.24 -77.66
N ALA A 223 -2.00 6.30 -76.90
CA ALA A 223 -2.57 7.63 -77.21
C ALA A 223 -4.11 7.71 -77.35
N THR A 224 -4.76 8.47 -76.47
CA THR A 224 -5.71 9.56 -76.83
C THR A 224 -6.03 10.43 -75.61
N ALA A 225 -5.92 11.76 -75.79
CA ALA A 225 -6.57 12.82 -75.02
C ALA A 225 -7.35 13.70 -76.04
N PRO A 226 -8.32 14.55 -75.65
CA PRO A 226 -8.03 15.89 -75.09
C PRO A 226 -9.10 16.31 -74.03
N THR A 227 -9.26 17.53 -73.50
CA THR A 227 -8.84 18.89 -73.94
C THR A 227 -8.77 19.87 -72.76
N PHE A 228 -7.93 20.90 -72.87
CA PHE A 228 -7.88 22.08 -71.99
C PHE A 228 -9.01 23.09 -72.27
N ALA A 229 -9.46 23.82 -71.25
CA ALA A 229 -9.80 25.25 -71.32
C ALA A 229 -9.82 25.88 -69.92
N GLY A 230 -9.34 27.11 -69.77
CA GLY A 230 -9.44 27.87 -68.53
C GLY A 230 -9.66 29.37 -68.80
N ALA A 231 -10.28 30.06 -67.85
CA ALA A 231 -10.30 31.52 -67.79
C ALA A 231 -10.65 32.01 -66.37
N LEU A 232 -10.08 33.17 -66.01
CA LEU A 232 -10.35 33.96 -64.81
C LEU A 232 -11.69 34.74 -65.02
N THR A 233 -12.40 35.38 -64.08
CA THR A 233 -12.00 36.16 -62.88
C THR A 233 -13.16 36.32 -61.86
N SER A 234 -12.78 36.60 -60.61
CA SER A 234 -13.40 37.54 -59.63
C SER A 234 -14.77 37.32 -58.95
N THR A 235 -14.70 37.53 -57.62
CA THR A 235 -15.64 38.15 -56.65
C THR A 235 -16.63 37.34 -55.78
N SER A 236 -16.58 37.70 -54.48
CA SER A 236 -17.46 37.42 -53.32
C SER A 236 -17.54 36.01 -52.71
N LEU A 237 -16.94 35.92 -51.51
CA LEU A 237 -17.21 35.02 -50.39
C LEU A 237 -18.67 35.19 -49.83
N PRO A 238 -19.19 34.31 -48.94
CA PRO A 238 -18.45 33.38 -48.08
C PRO A 238 -18.91 31.91 -48.05
N ALA A 239 -17.96 31.02 -47.83
CA ALA A 239 -18.19 29.65 -47.38
C ALA A 239 -17.53 29.46 -46.01
N THR A 240 -18.34 29.36 -44.96
CA THR A 240 -17.90 28.89 -43.64
C THR A 240 -17.89 27.36 -43.64
N PHE A 241 -16.69 26.78 -43.73
CA PHE A 241 -16.46 25.38 -43.36
C PHE A 241 -15.06 25.25 -42.77
N GLU A 242 -14.92 25.68 -41.50
CA GLU A 242 -13.73 25.39 -40.70
C GLU A 242 -13.76 23.91 -40.33
N GLY A 243 -13.17 23.07 -41.19
CA GLY A 243 -12.84 21.70 -40.85
C GLY A 243 -11.71 21.68 -39.82
N THR A 244 -12.05 21.60 -38.53
CA THR A 244 -11.09 21.43 -37.44
C THR A 244 -10.41 20.06 -37.54
N VAL A 245 -9.31 20.01 -38.30
CA VAL A 245 -8.35 18.91 -38.22
C VAL A 245 -7.85 18.87 -36.77
N SER A 246 -8.23 17.82 -36.03
CA SER A 246 -7.81 17.61 -34.64
C SER A 246 -6.31 17.26 -34.60
N ALA A 247 -5.48 18.28 -34.77
CA ALA A 247 -4.03 18.18 -34.69
C ALA A 247 -3.65 17.95 -33.23
N ARG A 248 -3.09 16.77 -32.94
CA ARG A 248 -2.58 16.42 -31.61
C ARG A 248 -1.61 17.52 -31.12
N PRO A 249 -1.73 18.00 -29.86
CA PRO A 249 -0.88 19.07 -29.36
C PRO A 249 0.59 18.66 -29.39
N VAL A 250 1.43 19.50 -30.00
CA VAL A 250 2.87 19.25 -30.12
C VAL A 250 3.53 19.50 -28.78
N LEU A 251 4.02 18.44 -28.13
CA LEU A 251 4.76 18.51 -26.88
C LEU A 251 6.13 19.18 -27.08
N ARG A 252 6.36 20.31 -26.40
CA ARG A 252 7.56 21.14 -26.60
C ARG A 252 8.63 21.01 -25.51
N SER A 253 8.32 20.40 -24.38
CA SER A 253 9.21 20.27 -23.23
C SER A 253 8.84 19.09 -22.32
N TYR A 254 9.79 18.59 -21.52
CA TYR A 254 9.50 17.58 -20.50
C TYR A 254 8.51 18.09 -19.45
N LYS A 255 8.58 19.38 -19.11
CA LYS A 255 7.62 20.04 -18.21
C LYS A 255 6.18 20.00 -18.74
N SER A 256 5.97 20.35 -20.02
CA SER A 256 4.64 20.35 -20.64
C SER A 256 4.08 18.93 -20.81
N HIS A 257 4.93 17.96 -21.19
CA HIS A 257 4.58 16.54 -21.22
C HIS A 257 4.20 16.01 -19.83
N PHE A 258 4.99 16.31 -18.79
CA PHE A 258 4.66 15.94 -17.42
C PHE A 258 3.32 16.55 -16.96
N LYS A 259 3.11 17.85 -17.20
CA LYS A 259 1.86 18.57 -16.88
C LYS A 259 0.66 17.90 -17.56
N GLN A 260 0.72 17.62 -18.86
CA GLN A 260 -0.36 16.95 -19.58
C GLN A 260 -0.62 15.55 -19.02
N ARG A 261 0.42 14.72 -18.85
CA ARG A 261 0.27 13.35 -18.33
C ARG A 261 -0.31 13.33 -16.93
N TYR A 262 0.21 14.17 -16.03
CA TYR A 262 -0.29 14.30 -14.67
C TYR A 262 -1.77 14.73 -14.63
N LEU A 263 -2.20 15.65 -15.50
CA LEU A 263 -3.60 16.09 -15.59
C LEU A 263 -4.53 14.99 -16.14
N VAL A 264 -4.11 14.26 -17.18
CA VAL A 264 -4.83 13.09 -17.70
C VAL A 264 -5.00 12.04 -16.58
N ASP A 265 -3.93 11.75 -15.85
CA ASP A 265 -3.92 10.80 -14.75
C ASP A 265 -4.79 11.24 -13.57
N ALA A 266 -4.90 12.54 -13.29
CA ALA A 266 -5.82 13.09 -12.32
C ALA A 266 -7.28 13.01 -12.81
N ALA A 267 -7.54 13.28 -14.10
CA ALA A 267 -8.86 13.17 -14.71
C ALA A 267 -9.38 11.72 -14.66
N TRP A 268 -8.55 10.71 -14.93
CA TRP A 268 -8.93 9.31 -14.75
C TRP A 268 -9.30 8.95 -13.30
N ARG A 269 -8.68 9.58 -12.30
CA ARG A 269 -8.98 9.32 -10.88
C ARG A 269 -10.27 9.97 -10.39
N ALA A 270 -10.57 11.20 -10.79
CA ALA A 270 -11.69 11.96 -10.21
C ALA A 270 -12.45 12.90 -11.16
N GLY A 271 -12.06 12.99 -12.45
CA GLY A 271 -12.66 13.89 -13.44
C GLY A 271 -13.06 13.18 -14.72
N GLY A 272 -12.75 13.81 -15.86
CA GLY A 272 -13.15 13.38 -17.20
C GLY A 272 -14.53 13.90 -17.61
N HIS A 273 -14.73 14.09 -18.91
CA HIS A 273 -16.01 14.46 -19.51
C HIS A 273 -16.65 13.22 -20.17
N ASN A 274 -17.94 13.01 -19.96
CA ASN A 274 -18.71 11.90 -20.54
C ASN A 274 -19.74 12.42 -21.55
N VAL A 275 -19.78 11.80 -22.73
CA VAL A 275 -20.86 11.95 -23.70
C VAL A 275 -21.55 10.61 -23.87
N SER A 276 -22.84 10.55 -23.50
CA SER A 276 -23.68 9.37 -23.67
C SER A 276 -24.48 9.46 -24.97
N ARG A 277 -24.49 8.39 -25.77
CA ARG A 277 -25.15 8.29 -27.08
C ARG A 277 -25.94 6.98 -27.19
N ASN A 278 -27.18 7.04 -27.66
CA ASN A 278 -27.94 5.84 -28.03
C ASN A 278 -27.55 5.41 -29.45
N ILE A 279 -27.11 4.17 -29.66
CA ILE A 279 -26.70 3.70 -31.00
C ILE A 279 -27.89 3.21 -31.84
N THR A 280 -28.82 2.48 -31.24
CA THR A 280 -29.95 1.84 -31.96
C THR A 280 -31.28 2.09 -31.25
N GLN A 281 -32.34 2.32 -32.02
CA GLN A 281 -33.72 2.31 -31.50
C GLN A 281 -34.24 0.87 -31.34
N ASP A 282 -33.88 -0.03 -32.24
CA ASP A 282 -34.40 -1.43 -32.33
C ASP A 282 -33.71 -2.43 -31.38
N GLY A 283 -32.74 -1.97 -30.59
CA GLY A 283 -31.84 -2.83 -29.80
C GLY A 283 -30.82 -3.62 -30.63
N GLY A 284 -30.05 -4.45 -29.94
CA GLY A 284 -29.03 -5.35 -30.52
C GLY A 284 -27.81 -5.50 -29.61
N VAL A 285 -27.26 -6.71 -29.53
CA VAL A 285 -26.10 -7.02 -28.68
C VAL A 285 -24.82 -6.56 -29.36
N VAL A 286 -23.99 -5.80 -28.64
CA VAL A 286 -22.68 -5.36 -29.15
C VAL A 286 -21.69 -6.53 -29.15
N THR A 287 -21.28 -6.96 -30.34
CA THR A 287 -20.43 -8.14 -30.57
C THR A 287 -18.96 -7.79 -30.72
N SER A 288 -18.61 -6.58 -31.18
CA SER A 288 -17.24 -6.05 -31.18
C SER A 288 -17.18 -4.52 -31.12
N LEU A 289 -16.07 -4.01 -30.57
CA LEU A 289 -15.80 -2.60 -30.35
C LEU A 289 -14.31 -2.35 -30.61
N HIS A 290 -14.00 -1.34 -31.42
CA HIS A 290 -12.65 -0.80 -31.56
C HIS A 290 -12.65 0.72 -31.40
N LEU A 291 -11.61 1.24 -30.74
CA LEU A 291 -11.27 2.65 -30.67
C LEU A 291 -9.96 2.85 -31.43
N THR A 292 -9.91 3.88 -32.26
CA THR A 292 -8.74 4.30 -33.03
C THR A 292 -8.56 5.81 -32.92
N SER A 293 -7.46 6.32 -33.46
CA SER A 293 -7.17 7.76 -33.51
C SER A 293 -8.19 8.61 -34.27
N LYS A 294 -8.98 8.01 -35.17
CA LYS A 294 -10.01 8.68 -35.99
C LYS A 294 -11.44 8.24 -35.69
N TYR A 295 -11.63 6.96 -35.37
CA TYR A 295 -12.94 6.30 -35.38
C TYR A 295 -13.21 5.45 -34.14
N ILE A 296 -14.48 5.44 -33.72
CA ILE A 296 -15.06 4.39 -32.88
C ILE A 296 -15.87 3.46 -33.80
N ILE A 297 -15.65 2.16 -33.73
CA ILE A 297 -16.25 1.17 -34.62
C ILE A 297 -16.97 0.12 -33.79
N VAL A 298 -18.28 -0.04 -34.01
CA VAL A 298 -19.17 -0.90 -33.23
C VAL A 298 -19.89 -1.89 -34.14
N ALA A 299 -19.71 -3.19 -33.88
CA ALA A 299 -20.47 -4.26 -34.52
C ALA A 299 -21.59 -4.76 -33.62
N LEU A 300 -22.74 -5.11 -34.23
CA LEU A 300 -23.87 -5.73 -33.56
C LEU A 300 -24.22 -7.08 -34.20
N ASP A 301 -25.03 -7.85 -33.47
CA ASP A 301 -25.65 -9.10 -33.92
C ASP A 301 -26.70 -8.92 -35.04
N ASN A 302 -27.20 -7.69 -35.25
CA ASN A 302 -28.16 -7.32 -36.31
C ASN A 302 -27.52 -7.05 -37.70
N ALA A 303 -26.31 -7.58 -37.95
CA ALA A 303 -25.51 -7.45 -39.18
C ALA A 303 -24.96 -6.05 -39.51
N LYS A 304 -25.28 -5.01 -38.74
CA LYS A 304 -24.79 -3.64 -38.97
C LYS A 304 -23.44 -3.41 -38.27
N ILE A 305 -22.59 -2.61 -38.90
CA ILE A 305 -21.38 -2.03 -38.28
C ILE A 305 -21.54 -0.51 -38.31
N HIS A 306 -21.55 0.14 -37.15
CA HIS A 306 -21.60 1.59 -37.04
C HIS A 306 -20.19 2.15 -36.84
N VAL A 307 -19.91 3.26 -37.53
CA VAL A 307 -18.65 4.00 -37.41
C VAL A 307 -18.98 5.43 -36.98
N PHE A 308 -18.33 5.86 -35.91
CA PHE A 308 -18.45 7.19 -35.31
C PHE A 308 -17.09 7.88 -35.34
N ASP A 309 -17.08 9.20 -35.17
CA ASP A 309 -15.85 9.91 -34.81
C ASP A 309 -15.43 9.58 -33.37
N THR A 310 -14.30 10.14 -32.91
CA THR A 310 -13.82 9.92 -31.54
C THR A 310 -14.61 10.67 -30.45
N GLU A 311 -15.67 11.41 -30.80
CA GLU A 311 -16.60 12.08 -29.88
C GLU A 311 -17.95 11.34 -29.78
N GLY A 312 -18.13 10.30 -30.60
CA GLY A 312 -19.34 9.48 -30.64
C GLY A 312 -20.44 10.04 -31.56
N ASN A 313 -20.12 10.95 -32.48
CA ASN A 313 -21.06 11.39 -33.50
C ASN A 313 -21.05 10.39 -34.66
N ALA A 314 -22.23 9.99 -35.14
CA ALA A 314 -22.35 8.96 -36.16
C ALA A 314 -21.86 9.47 -37.52
N LEU A 315 -20.90 8.76 -38.12
CA LEU A 315 -20.37 9.08 -39.45
C LEU A 315 -21.06 8.23 -40.53
N ARG A 316 -21.20 6.93 -40.29
CA ARG A 316 -21.77 5.98 -41.27
C ARG A 316 -22.19 4.66 -40.62
N THR A 317 -22.97 3.88 -41.37
CA THR A 317 -23.30 2.48 -41.06
C THR A 317 -22.89 1.62 -42.25
N LEU A 318 -21.94 0.72 -42.07
CA LEU A 318 -21.53 -0.24 -43.08
C LEU A 318 -22.58 -1.35 -43.15
N GLN A 319 -23.09 -1.62 -44.35
CA GLN A 319 -24.13 -2.61 -44.61
C GLN A 319 -23.68 -3.52 -45.75
N GLY A 320 -23.93 -4.83 -45.61
CA GLY A 320 -23.54 -5.83 -46.61
C GLY A 320 -23.34 -7.22 -46.04
N HIS A 321 -22.98 -7.34 -44.75
CA HIS A 321 -23.18 -8.59 -44.03
C HIS A 321 -24.67 -8.92 -43.94
N VAL A 322 -25.02 -10.20 -44.05
CA VAL A 322 -26.42 -10.69 -44.05
C VAL A 322 -26.84 -11.20 -42.66
N MET A 323 -25.87 -11.50 -41.79
CA MET A 323 -26.09 -11.94 -40.42
C MET A 323 -25.11 -11.23 -39.48
N GLY A 324 -25.33 -11.36 -38.17
CA GLY A 324 -24.51 -10.72 -37.13
C GLY A 324 -22.99 -10.84 -37.34
N VAL A 325 -22.31 -9.72 -37.15
CA VAL A 325 -20.85 -9.61 -37.24
C VAL A 325 -20.27 -9.99 -35.88
N TRP A 326 -19.19 -10.79 -35.84
CA TRP A 326 -18.63 -11.33 -34.59
C TRP A 326 -17.14 -11.09 -34.39
N ALA A 327 -16.43 -10.73 -35.46
CA ALA A 327 -15.03 -10.33 -35.43
C ALA A 327 -14.82 -9.10 -36.31
N MET A 328 -13.92 -8.21 -35.88
CA MET A 328 -13.48 -7.03 -36.61
C MET A 328 -12.00 -6.77 -36.30
N VAL A 329 -11.28 -6.14 -37.22
CA VAL A 329 -10.01 -5.47 -36.94
C VAL A 329 -9.85 -4.26 -37.87
N PRO A 330 -9.60 -3.05 -37.35
CA PRO A 330 -9.24 -1.89 -38.16
C PRO A 330 -7.73 -1.84 -38.41
N TRP A 331 -7.34 -1.27 -39.55
CA TRP A 331 -5.98 -0.86 -39.88
C TRP A 331 -6.04 0.47 -40.64
N ASP A 332 -5.59 1.54 -39.98
CA ASP A 332 -5.77 2.92 -40.47
C ASP A 332 -7.23 3.22 -40.90
N ASP A 333 -7.47 3.56 -42.16
CA ASP A 333 -8.80 3.82 -42.73
C ASP A 333 -9.47 2.57 -43.32
N MET A 334 -8.91 1.38 -43.08
CA MET A 334 -9.47 0.10 -43.53
C MET A 334 -10.03 -0.71 -42.35
N LEU A 335 -11.07 -1.51 -42.61
CA LEU A 335 -11.65 -2.44 -41.66
C LEU A 335 -11.82 -3.82 -42.31
N VAL A 336 -11.42 -4.87 -41.61
CA VAL A 336 -11.76 -6.25 -41.97
C VAL A 336 -12.75 -6.81 -40.94
N SER A 337 -13.88 -7.35 -41.40
CA SER A 337 -14.94 -7.91 -40.54
C SER A 337 -15.32 -9.34 -40.93
N GLY A 338 -15.83 -10.12 -39.98
CA GLY A 338 -16.33 -11.47 -40.21
C GLY A 338 -17.57 -11.78 -39.37
N GLY A 339 -18.52 -12.52 -39.94
CA GLY A 339 -19.84 -12.74 -39.35
C GLY A 339 -20.38 -14.17 -39.43
N CYS A 340 -21.64 -14.32 -39.04
CA CYS A 340 -22.40 -15.57 -39.14
C CYS A 340 -22.74 -15.96 -40.59
N ASP A 341 -22.69 -15.02 -41.52
CA ASP A 341 -22.87 -15.23 -42.96
C ASP A 341 -21.64 -15.87 -43.63
N ARG A 342 -20.58 -16.19 -42.86
CA ARG A 342 -19.39 -16.97 -43.26
C ARG A 342 -18.42 -16.21 -44.16
N ASP A 343 -18.78 -15.00 -44.58
CA ASP A 343 -17.93 -14.12 -45.37
C ASP A 343 -16.97 -13.34 -44.45
N VAL A 344 -15.76 -13.09 -44.97
CA VAL A 344 -14.90 -12.01 -44.47
C VAL A 344 -15.03 -10.82 -45.42
N ARG A 345 -15.19 -9.60 -44.92
CA ARG A 345 -15.39 -8.40 -45.73
C ARG A 345 -14.32 -7.35 -45.43
N VAL A 346 -13.89 -6.66 -46.46
CA VAL A 346 -12.92 -5.57 -46.40
C VAL A 346 -13.67 -4.28 -46.72
N TRP A 347 -13.51 -3.27 -45.88
CA TRP A 347 -14.20 -1.99 -46.00
C TRP A 347 -13.22 -0.83 -45.93
N ASP A 348 -13.53 0.22 -46.66
CA ASP A 348 -12.96 1.54 -46.49
C ASP A 348 -13.83 2.33 -45.49
N LEU A 349 -13.24 2.77 -44.36
CA LEU A 349 -13.89 3.54 -43.30
C LEU A 349 -14.12 5.01 -43.68
N SER A 350 -13.40 5.53 -44.66
CA SER A 350 -13.50 6.93 -45.14
C SER A 350 -14.66 7.12 -46.13
N THR A 351 -14.93 6.13 -46.99
CA THR A 351 -16.07 6.12 -47.92
C THR A 351 -17.26 5.31 -47.40
N GLY A 352 -17.01 4.23 -46.64
CA GLY A 352 -17.99 3.24 -46.22
C GLY A 352 -18.20 2.10 -47.23
N ALA A 353 -17.42 2.05 -48.31
CA ALA A 353 -17.55 1.04 -49.37
C ALA A 353 -17.03 -0.34 -48.92
N CYS A 354 -17.72 -1.41 -49.32
CA CYS A 354 -17.21 -2.78 -49.22
C CYS A 354 -16.28 -3.05 -50.41
N MET A 355 -14.97 -3.04 -50.18
CA MET A 355 -13.95 -3.27 -51.21
C MET A 355 -13.95 -4.73 -51.70
N HIS A 356 -13.96 -5.68 -50.76
CA HIS A 356 -13.90 -7.12 -51.07
C HIS A 356 -14.86 -7.93 -50.19
N THR A 357 -15.41 -9.00 -50.76
CA THR A 357 -16.12 -10.06 -50.03
C THR A 357 -15.37 -11.37 -50.24
N LEU A 358 -14.60 -11.75 -49.24
CA LEU A 358 -13.68 -12.88 -49.24
C LEU A 358 -14.45 -14.15 -48.80
N ARG A 359 -14.77 -15.01 -49.77
CA ARG A 359 -15.53 -16.24 -49.55
C ARG A 359 -14.60 -17.43 -49.34
N GLY A 360 -14.96 -18.34 -48.43
CA GLY A 360 -14.24 -19.61 -48.28
C GLY A 360 -14.48 -20.34 -46.96
N HIS A 361 -14.78 -19.62 -45.87
CA HIS A 361 -15.23 -20.26 -44.63
C HIS A 361 -16.61 -20.90 -44.83
N THR A 362 -16.84 -22.04 -44.19
CA THR A 362 -18.10 -22.81 -44.32
C THR A 362 -19.01 -22.64 -43.10
N SER A 363 -18.54 -21.94 -42.07
CA SER A 363 -19.27 -21.61 -40.84
C SER A 363 -18.90 -20.20 -40.33
N THR A 364 -19.44 -19.79 -39.19
CA THR A 364 -19.25 -18.45 -38.60
C THR A 364 -17.77 -18.09 -38.41
N VAL A 365 -17.36 -16.95 -38.94
CA VAL A 365 -16.04 -16.36 -38.65
C VAL A 365 -16.06 -15.82 -37.22
N ARG A 366 -15.23 -16.37 -36.33
CA ARG A 366 -15.30 -16.08 -34.88
C ARG A 366 -14.16 -15.20 -34.39
N CYS A 367 -12.99 -15.25 -34.98
CA CYS A 367 -11.86 -14.40 -34.59
C CYS A 367 -11.08 -13.94 -35.83
N LEU A 368 -10.47 -12.76 -35.76
CA LEU A 368 -9.82 -12.11 -36.90
C LEU A 368 -8.75 -11.14 -36.39
N LYS A 369 -7.58 -11.14 -37.04
CA LYS A 369 -6.50 -10.15 -36.87
C LYS A 369 -5.83 -9.88 -38.22
N MET A 370 -5.00 -8.84 -38.28
CA MET A 370 -4.11 -8.54 -39.40
C MET A 370 -2.66 -8.59 -38.94
N SER A 371 -1.75 -9.07 -39.78
CA SER A 371 -0.29 -8.99 -39.57
C SER A 371 0.27 -7.65 -40.04
N ASP A 372 -0.32 -7.12 -41.12
CA ASP A 372 0.10 -5.94 -41.88
C ASP A 372 -1.10 -5.42 -42.68
N SER A 373 -0.94 -4.30 -43.39
CA SER A 373 -2.01 -3.68 -44.21
C SER A 373 -2.50 -4.53 -45.39
N THR A 374 -1.84 -5.63 -45.73
CA THR A 374 -2.17 -6.49 -46.88
C THR A 374 -2.64 -7.88 -46.50
N THR A 375 -2.42 -8.33 -45.26
CA THR A 375 -2.67 -9.72 -44.85
C THR A 375 -3.54 -9.82 -43.60
N ALA A 376 -4.70 -10.46 -43.75
CA ALA A 376 -5.63 -10.78 -42.66
C ALA A 376 -5.65 -12.29 -42.38
N ILE A 377 -5.82 -12.66 -41.12
CA ILE A 377 -6.04 -14.06 -40.71
C ILE A 377 -7.36 -14.15 -39.93
N SER A 378 -8.24 -15.05 -40.37
CA SER A 378 -9.52 -15.35 -39.73
C SER A 378 -9.60 -16.78 -39.24
N GLY A 379 -10.17 -16.99 -38.04
CA GLY A 379 -10.49 -18.31 -37.48
C GLY A 379 -11.99 -18.51 -37.37
N SER A 380 -12.46 -19.71 -37.73
CA SER A 380 -13.88 -20.01 -37.93
C SER A 380 -14.37 -21.19 -37.09
N ARG A 381 -15.70 -21.28 -36.95
CA ARG A 381 -16.41 -22.46 -36.42
C ARG A 381 -16.26 -23.70 -37.30
N ASP A 382 -15.76 -23.56 -38.54
CA ASP A 382 -15.45 -24.68 -39.46
C ASP A 382 -14.11 -25.39 -39.18
N THR A 383 -13.49 -25.12 -38.03
CA THR A 383 -12.20 -25.67 -37.57
C THR A 383 -10.96 -25.21 -38.32
N THR A 384 -11.10 -24.35 -39.35
CA THR A 384 -9.96 -23.80 -40.10
C THR A 384 -9.60 -22.38 -39.66
N LEU A 385 -8.34 -22.01 -39.90
CA LEU A 385 -7.98 -20.61 -40.10
C LEU A 385 -7.69 -20.36 -41.59
N ARG A 386 -7.91 -19.14 -42.05
CA ARG A 386 -7.61 -18.71 -43.43
C ARG A 386 -6.76 -17.46 -43.41
N ILE A 387 -5.72 -17.46 -44.25
CA ILE A 387 -4.87 -16.31 -44.53
C ILE A 387 -5.37 -15.68 -45.83
N TRP A 388 -5.60 -14.37 -45.82
CA TRP A 388 -6.17 -13.63 -46.93
C TRP A 388 -5.21 -12.54 -47.38
N ASP A 389 -5.04 -12.42 -48.69
CA ASP A 389 -4.61 -11.18 -49.32
C ASP A 389 -5.79 -10.20 -49.34
N ILE A 390 -5.63 -9.08 -48.65
CA ILE A 390 -6.63 -8.02 -48.57
C ILE A 390 -6.61 -7.17 -49.85
N HIS A 391 -5.45 -7.03 -50.49
CA HIS A 391 -5.27 -6.19 -51.69
C HIS A 391 -5.76 -6.89 -52.96
N SER A 392 -5.46 -8.18 -53.12
CA SER A 392 -5.96 -8.97 -54.25
C SER A 392 -7.31 -9.64 -53.98
N GLY A 393 -7.76 -9.68 -52.72
CA GLY A 393 -9.02 -10.29 -52.30
C GLY A 393 -9.03 -11.83 -52.34
N VAL A 394 -7.88 -12.48 -52.23
CA VAL A 394 -7.70 -13.93 -52.43
C VAL A 394 -7.31 -14.64 -51.13
N CYS A 395 -7.79 -15.87 -50.91
CA CYS A 395 -7.30 -16.73 -49.82
C CYS A 395 -5.92 -17.30 -50.20
N LYS A 396 -4.85 -16.89 -49.50
CA LYS A 396 -3.48 -17.39 -49.73
C LYS A 396 -3.33 -18.83 -49.23
N ASN A 397 -3.73 -19.08 -47.99
CA ASN A 397 -3.54 -20.36 -47.29
C ASN A 397 -4.76 -20.73 -46.44
N VAL A 398 -5.02 -22.04 -46.32
CA VAL A 398 -6.03 -22.60 -45.41
C VAL A 398 -5.30 -23.46 -44.37
N LEU A 399 -5.26 -22.99 -43.14
CA LEU A 399 -4.61 -23.67 -42.02
C LEU A 399 -5.59 -24.68 -41.43
N VAL A 400 -5.38 -25.96 -41.74
CA VAL A 400 -6.19 -27.09 -41.26
C VAL A 400 -5.45 -27.78 -40.11
N GLY A 401 -6.18 -28.14 -39.04
CA GLY A 401 -5.61 -28.98 -37.97
C GLY A 401 -6.31 -28.91 -36.62
N HIS A 402 -7.10 -27.87 -36.34
CA HIS A 402 -8.04 -27.90 -35.22
C HIS A 402 -9.19 -28.89 -35.49
N GLN A 403 -9.77 -29.43 -34.42
CA GLN A 403 -10.85 -30.44 -34.48
C GLN A 403 -12.20 -29.86 -34.05
N ALA A 404 -12.23 -28.59 -33.62
CA ALA A 404 -13.44 -27.86 -33.26
C ALA A 404 -13.28 -26.37 -33.61
N SER A 405 -14.29 -25.57 -33.26
CA SER A 405 -14.34 -24.13 -33.52
C SER A 405 -13.07 -23.40 -33.04
N VAL A 406 -12.42 -22.67 -33.95
CA VAL A 406 -11.36 -21.72 -33.60
C VAL A 406 -11.99 -20.50 -32.94
N ARG A 407 -11.74 -20.31 -31.64
CA ARG A 407 -12.45 -19.31 -30.82
C ARG A 407 -11.70 -17.99 -30.70
N CYS A 408 -10.38 -18.03 -30.65
CA CYS A 408 -9.52 -16.87 -30.47
C CYS A 408 -8.21 -17.04 -31.25
N LEU A 409 -7.60 -15.92 -31.66
CA LEU A 409 -6.28 -15.91 -32.29
C LEU A 409 -5.54 -14.60 -31.97
N GLU A 410 -4.22 -14.66 -31.90
CA GLU A 410 -3.31 -13.52 -31.79
C GLU A 410 -2.11 -13.67 -32.74
N ILE A 411 -1.50 -12.56 -33.14
CA ILE A 411 -0.40 -12.51 -34.12
C ILE A 411 0.76 -11.70 -33.55
N LYS A 412 2.00 -12.13 -33.81
CA LYS A 412 3.17 -11.26 -33.76
C LYS A 412 4.25 -11.70 -34.76
N GLY A 413 4.63 -10.79 -35.65
CA GLY A 413 5.51 -11.12 -36.78
C GLY A 413 4.85 -12.15 -37.71
N ASP A 414 5.63 -13.13 -38.17
CA ASP A 414 5.14 -14.23 -38.99
C ASP A 414 4.34 -15.29 -38.20
N ILE A 415 4.27 -15.18 -36.87
CA ILE A 415 3.64 -16.21 -36.03
C ILE A 415 2.20 -15.81 -35.68
N VAL A 416 1.26 -16.70 -36.01
CA VAL A 416 -0.11 -16.67 -35.50
C VAL A 416 -0.31 -17.82 -34.51
N VAL A 417 -1.01 -17.53 -33.41
CA VAL A 417 -1.40 -18.54 -32.41
C VAL A 417 -2.91 -18.55 -32.27
N SER A 418 -3.51 -19.74 -32.33
CA SER A 418 -4.96 -19.93 -32.26
C SER A 418 -5.36 -20.81 -31.08
N GLY A 419 -6.48 -20.49 -30.43
CA GLY A 419 -7.11 -21.29 -29.38
C GLY A 419 -8.48 -21.81 -29.82
N SER A 420 -8.75 -23.09 -29.55
CA SER A 420 -9.92 -23.81 -30.05
C SER A 420 -10.74 -24.48 -28.93
N TYR A 421 -11.97 -24.84 -29.27
CA TYR A 421 -12.83 -25.67 -28.44
C TYR A 421 -12.38 -27.15 -28.38
N ASP A 422 -11.39 -27.56 -29.17
CA ASP A 422 -10.75 -28.89 -29.06
C ASP A 422 -9.76 -29.01 -27.88
N ALA A 423 -9.76 -28.03 -26.97
CA ALA A 423 -8.85 -27.91 -25.82
C ALA A 423 -7.35 -27.78 -26.19
N THR A 424 -7.03 -27.53 -27.45
CA THR A 424 -5.65 -27.23 -27.89
C THR A 424 -5.52 -25.78 -28.33
N ALA A 425 -4.31 -25.23 -28.14
CA ALA A 425 -3.86 -24.09 -28.91
C ALA A 425 -2.82 -24.54 -29.95
N LYS A 426 -2.70 -23.81 -31.06
CA LYS A 426 -1.75 -24.14 -32.14
C LYS A 426 -0.98 -22.90 -32.56
N VAL A 427 0.31 -23.08 -32.78
CA VAL A 427 1.24 -22.07 -33.31
C VAL A 427 1.43 -22.38 -34.80
N TRP A 428 1.37 -21.35 -35.66
CA TRP A 428 1.49 -21.49 -37.11
C TRP A 428 2.39 -20.39 -37.67
N SER A 429 3.07 -20.68 -38.78
CA SER A 429 3.72 -19.67 -39.62
C SER A 429 2.72 -19.15 -40.66
N ILE A 430 2.66 -17.82 -40.81
CA ILE A 430 1.83 -17.13 -41.81
C ILE A 430 2.41 -17.34 -43.20
N SER A 431 3.73 -17.16 -43.36
CA SER A 431 4.46 -17.31 -44.62
C SER A 431 4.51 -18.76 -45.13
N GLU A 432 4.83 -19.73 -44.27
CA GLU A 432 4.92 -21.14 -44.65
C GLU A 432 3.55 -21.85 -44.71
N GLY A 433 2.50 -21.24 -44.12
CA GLY A 433 1.14 -21.78 -44.15
C GLY A 433 0.95 -23.10 -43.38
N ARG A 434 1.84 -23.45 -42.44
CA ARG A 434 1.82 -24.72 -41.70
C ARG A 434 1.78 -24.55 -40.18
N CYS A 435 1.31 -25.60 -39.50
CA CYS A 435 1.39 -25.70 -38.04
C CYS A 435 2.85 -25.97 -37.62
N LEU A 436 3.33 -25.21 -36.64
CA LEU A 436 4.65 -25.36 -36.02
C LEU A 436 4.55 -26.21 -34.74
N HIS A 437 3.61 -25.86 -33.86
CA HIS A 437 3.42 -26.55 -32.57
C HIS A 437 1.93 -26.73 -32.25
N THR A 438 1.58 -27.84 -31.60
CA THR A 438 0.27 -28.03 -30.95
C THR A 438 0.46 -28.05 -29.44
N LEU A 439 -0.07 -27.03 -28.78
CA LEU A 439 -0.02 -26.82 -27.33
C LEU A 439 -1.16 -27.62 -26.69
N GLN A 440 -0.82 -28.74 -26.05
CA GLN A 440 -1.78 -29.66 -25.44
C GLN A 440 -1.65 -29.66 -23.91
N GLY A 441 -2.78 -29.71 -23.21
CA GLY A 441 -2.81 -29.83 -21.75
C GLY A 441 -4.01 -29.18 -21.07
N HIS A 442 -4.74 -28.29 -21.74
CA HIS A 442 -6.06 -27.88 -21.26
C HIS A 442 -7.02 -29.08 -21.30
N TYR A 443 -7.94 -29.12 -20.34
CA TYR A 443 -8.95 -30.18 -20.19
C TYR A 443 -10.32 -29.77 -20.73
N SER A 444 -10.45 -28.53 -21.19
CA SER A 444 -11.68 -27.97 -21.75
C SER A 444 -11.38 -26.86 -22.76
N HIS A 445 -12.43 -26.29 -23.33
CA HIS A 445 -12.40 -25.31 -24.41
C HIS A 445 -11.56 -24.06 -24.08
N ILE A 446 -10.68 -23.65 -25.01
CA ILE A 446 -9.93 -22.39 -24.89
C ILE A 446 -10.79 -21.23 -25.39
N TYR A 447 -10.91 -20.17 -24.58
CA TYR A 447 -11.77 -19.01 -24.86
C TYR A 447 -11.01 -17.72 -25.19
N ALA A 448 -9.83 -17.55 -24.60
CA ALA A 448 -8.99 -16.36 -24.77
C ALA A 448 -7.52 -16.74 -24.90
N ILE A 449 -6.77 -15.92 -25.64
CA ILE A 449 -5.35 -16.10 -25.89
C ILE A 449 -4.65 -14.75 -25.89
N ALA A 450 -3.42 -14.70 -25.41
CA ALA A 450 -2.52 -13.55 -25.53
C ALA A 450 -1.13 -14.03 -25.94
N PHE A 451 -0.42 -13.25 -26.75
CA PHE A 451 0.87 -13.65 -27.32
C PHE A 451 1.82 -12.46 -27.36
N ASP A 452 3.01 -12.58 -26.76
CA ASP A 452 4.04 -11.53 -26.75
C ASP A 452 5.19 -11.77 -27.76
N GLY A 453 5.08 -12.78 -28.62
CA GLY A 453 6.13 -13.19 -29.56
C GLY A 453 7.02 -14.32 -29.05
N HIS A 454 7.15 -14.48 -27.72
CA HIS A 454 7.96 -15.54 -27.10
C HIS A 454 7.11 -16.48 -26.23
N ARG A 455 6.12 -15.93 -25.53
CA ARG A 455 5.20 -16.62 -24.64
C ARG A 455 3.77 -16.52 -25.15
N VAL A 456 3.06 -17.63 -25.09
CA VAL A 456 1.60 -17.71 -25.28
C VAL A 456 0.95 -17.85 -23.93
N ALA A 457 -0.11 -17.11 -23.63
CA ALA A 457 -1.02 -17.37 -22.52
C ALA A 457 -2.39 -17.79 -23.05
N THR A 458 -2.94 -18.90 -22.53
CA THR A 458 -4.25 -19.43 -22.92
C THR A 458 -5.18 -19.48 -21.71
N GLY A 459 -6.39 -18.93 -21.83
CA GLY A 459 -7.46 -19.00 -20.83
C GLY A 459 -8.57 -19.95 -21.26
N SER A 460 -8.98 -20.84 -20.36
CA SER A 460 -9.86 -21.98 -20.66
C SER A 460 -11.11 -22.02 -19.77
N LEU A 461 -12.08 -22.82 -20.23
CA LEU A 461 -13.24 -23.24 -19.45
C LEU A 461 -12.85 -24.21 -18.31
N ASP A 462 -11.65 -24.80 -18.33
CA ASP A 462 -11.09 -25.59 -17.21
C ASP A 462 -10.56 -24.75 -16.03
N THR A 463 -10.93 -23.46 -16.00
CA THR A 463 -10.56 -22.44 -15.00
C THR A 463 -9.07 -22.13 -14.85
N SER A 464 -8.19 -22.79 -15.63
CA SER A 464 -6.76 -22.52 -15.63
C SER A 464 -6.34 -21.50 -16.69
N VAL A 465 -5.23 -20.82 -16.43
CA VAL A 465 -4.47 -20.08 -17.44
C VAL A 465 -3.12 -20.75 -17.62
N ARG A 466 -2.77 -21.16 -18.84
CA ARG A 466 -1.48 -21.81 -19.12
C ARG A 466 -0.56 -20.88 -19.88
N ILE A 467 0.71 -20.86 -19.50
CA ILE A 467 1.77 -20.15 -20.21
C ILE A 467 2.63 -21.15 -20.96
N TRP A 468 2.95 -20.87 -22.21
CA TRP A 468 3.70 -21.73 -23.12
C TRP A 468 4.82 -20.97 -23.79
N ASN A 469 5.91 -21.65 -24.14
CA ASN A 469 6.93 -21.12 -25.04
C ASN A 469 6.44 -21.30 -26.49
N ALA A 470 6.38 -20.21 -27.26
CA ALA A 470 5.91 -20.24 -28.64
C ALA A 470 6.87 -20.93 -29.62
N HIS A 471 8.16 -21.03 -29.27
CA HIS A 471 9.23 -21.57 -30.12
C HIS A 471 9.53 -23.06 -29.85
N THR A 472 9.25 -23.55 -28.64
CA THR A 472 9.43 -24.98 -28.29
C THR A 472 8.09 -25.72 -28.18
N GLY A 473 7.00 -25.01 -27.90
CA GLY A 473 5.68 -25.58 -27.62
C GLY A 473 5.50 -26.06 -26.17
N GLU A 474 6.52 -25.93 -25.33
CA GLU A 474 6.50 -26.41 -23.94
C GLU A 474 5.60 -25.56 -23.04
N CYS A 475 4.90 -26.19 -22.09
CA CYS A 475 4.16 -25.48 -21.04
C CYS A 475 5.13 -24.99 -19.97
N LEU A 476 5.29 -23.68 -19.85
CA LEU A 476 6.17 -23.03 -18.89
C LEU A 476 5.54 -22.96 -17.49
N SER A 477 4.23 -22.73 -17.40
CA SER A 477 3.51 -22.66 -16.12
C SER A 477 2.00 -22.82 -16.26
N ILE A 478 1.34 -23.21 -15.17
CA ILE A 478 -0.11 -23.30 -15.04
C ILE A 478 -0.54 -22.36 -13.90
N LEU A 479 -1.08 -21.20 -14.26
CA LEU A 479 -1.55 -20.17 -13.34
C LEU A 479 -2.97 -20.52 -12.87
N GLN A 480 -3.10 -20.86 -11.59
CA GLN A 480 -4.34 -21.36 -11.00
C GLN A 480 -5.07 -20.34 -10.12
N GLY A 481 -6.41 -20.36 -10.18
CA GLY A 481 -7.25 -19.76 -9.16
C GLY A 481 -8.49 -19.00 -9.64
N HIS A 482 -8.71 -18.81 -10.94
CA HIS A 482 -10.08 -18.55 -11.39
C HIS A 482 -10.94 -19.77 -11.04
N THR A 483 -12.19 -19.56 -10.63
CA THR A 483 -13.14 -20.62 -10.24
C THR A 483 -14.16 -20.92 -11.34
N SER A 484 -14.06 -20.22 -12.46
CA SER A 484 -14.91 -20.36 -13.64
C SER A 484 -14.10 -20.08 -14.91
N LEU A 485 -14.77 -20.06 -16.07
CA LEU A 485 -14.19 -19.79 -17.39
C LEU A 485 -13.31 -18.54 -17.41
N VAL A 486 -12.10 -18.64 -17.96
CA VAL A 486 -11.22 -17.48 -18.17
C VAL A 486 -11.45 -16.90 -19.56
N GLY A 487 -12.33 -15.91 -19.63
CA GLY A 487 -12.86 -15.37 -20.89
C GLY A 487 -12.10 -14.18 -21.46
N GLN A 488 -11.23 -13.54 -20.68
CA GLN A 488 -10.49 -12.34 -21.07
C GLN A 488 -9.01 -12.46 -20.69
N LEU A 489 -8.10 -12.18 -21.63
CA LEU A 489 -6.65 -12.13 -21.42
C LEU A 489 -6.05 -10.92 -22.13
N GLN A 490 -5.08 -10.25 -21.49
CA GLN A 490 -4.14 -9.34 -22.15
C GLN A 490 -2.74 -9.44 -21.53
N MET A 491 -1.70 -9.33 -22.35
CA MET A 491 -0.30 -9.45 -21.95
C MET A 491 0.51 -8.23 -22.42
N ARG A 492 1.36 -7.67 -21.54
CA ARG A 492 2.30 -6.57 -21.86
C ARG A 492 3.54 -6.67 -20.97
N GLY A 493 4.72 -6.83 -21.57
CA GLY A 493 5.98 -6.94 -20.82
C GLY A 493 5.97 -8.16 -19.89
N ASP A 494 6.22 -7.95 -18.60
CA ASP A 494 6.07 -9.00 -17.58
C ASP A 494 4.61 -9.25 -17.16
N THR A 495 3.70 -8.31 -17.44
CA THR A 495 2.36 -8.34 -16.84
C THR A 495 1.35 -9.07 -17.73
N LEU A 496 0.66 -10.05 -17.15
CA LEU A 496 -0.55 -10.65 -17.69
C LEU A 496 -1.75 -10.24 -16.84
N VAL A 497 -2.82 -9.76 -17.47
CA VAL A 497 -4.11 -9.52 -16.80
C VAL A 497 -5.16 -10.45 -17.39
N THR A 498 -5.94 -11.08 -16.52
CA THR A 498 -6.94 -12.10 -16.86
C THR A 498 -8.28 -11.79 -16.19
N GLY A 499 -9.39 -12.01 -16.88
CA GLY A 499 -10.75 -11.81 -16.36
C GLY A 499 -11.56 -13.11 -16.47
N GLY A 500 -12.16 -13.50 -15.34
CA GLY A 500 -12.95 -14.73 -15.21
C GLY A 500 -14.46 -14.48 -15.27
N SER A 501 -15.21 -15.54 -15.60
CA SER A 501 -16.67 -15.58 -15.44
C SER A 501 -17.11 -15.73 -13.98
N ASP A 502 -16.15 -15.87 -13.05
CA ASP A 502 -16.31 -15.77 -11.60
C ASP A 502 -16.34 -14.31 -11.09
N GLY A 503 -16.29 -13.33 -12.01
CA GLY A 503 -16.25 -11.90 -11.67
C GLY A 503 -14.88 -11.40 -11.20
N SER A 504 -13.87 -12.27 -11.13
CA SER A 504 -12.53 -11.88 -10.69
C SER A 504 -11.66 -11.39 -11.84
N VAL A 505 -10.84 -10.38 -11.56
CA VAL A 505 -9.71 -9.97 -12.42
C VAL A 505 -8.42 -10.29 -11.67
N ARG A 506 -7.45 -10.87 -12.36
CA ARG A 506 -6.16 -11.26 -11.78
C ARG A 506 -5.01 -10.71 -12.62
N VAL A 507 -4.05 -10.12 -11.93
CA VAL A 507 -2.80 -9.60 -12.48
C VAL A 507 -1.69 -10.57 -12.09
N TRP A 508 -0.84 -10.97 -13.04
CA TRP A 508 0.22 -11.97 -12.87
C TRP A 508 1.56 -11.43 -13.40
N SER A 509 2.65 -11.84 -12.76
CA SER A 509 4.01 -11.74 -13.29
C SER A 509 4.31 -12.97 -14.14
N LEU A 510 4.95 -12.79 -15.30
CA LEU A 510 5.31 -13.83 -16.26
C LEU A 510 6.80 -14.23 -16.20
N GLU A 511 7.61 -13.52 -15.41
CA GLU A 511 8.95 -13.88 -14.96
C GLU A 511 8.86 -14.81 -13.74
N ARG A 512 7.95 -14.49 -12.81
CA ARG A 512 7.76 -15.26 -11.56
C ARG A 512 6.63 -16.27 -11.63
N PHE A 513 5.80 -16.22 -12.67
CA PHE A 513 4.60 -17.02 -12.86
C PHE A 513 3.65 -17.04 -11.63
N CYS A 514 3.53 -15.91 -10.94
CA CYS A 514 2.74 -15.77 -9.72
C CYS A 514 1.71 -14.63 -9.83
N ALA A 515 0.64 -14.70 -9.03
CA ALA A 515 -0.33 -13.62 -8.95
C ALA A 515 0.28 -12.41 -8.21
N ILE A 516 0.21 -11.24 -8.84
CA ILE A 516 0.52 -9.94 -8.22
C ILE A 516 -0.73 -9.45 -7.48
N HIS A 517 -1.87 -9.40 -8.17
CA HIS A 517 -3.13 -8.91 -7.62
C HIS A 517 -4.30 -9.87 -7.92
N ARG A 518 -5.22 -9.99 -6.96
CA ARG A 518 -6.50 -10.68 -7.09
C ARG A 518 -7.62 -9.69 -6.78
N LEU A 519 -8.32 -9.24 -7.82
CA LEU A 519 -9.35 -8.21 -7.75
C LEU A 519 -10.71 -8.90 -7.79
N ALA A 520 -11.50 -8.74 -6.73
CA ALA A 520 -12.93 -9.08 -6.74
C ALA A 520 -13.65 -7.98 -7.53
N ALA A 521 -13.65 -8.11 -8.86
CA ALA A 521 -13.91 -6.98 -9.73
C ALA A 521 -15.40 -6.73 -9.92
N HIS A 522 -16.17 -7.78 -10.19
CA HIS A 522 -17.60 -7.70 -10.52
C HIS A 522 -18.38 -8.79 -9.80
N ASP A 523 -19.66 -8.54 -9.54
CA ASP A 523 -20.56 -9.52 -8.90
C ASP A 523 -20.94 -10.68 -9.85
N ASN A 524 -20.69 -10.50 -11.16
CA ASN A 524 -20.92 -11.43 -12.25
C ASN A 524 -19.74 -11.42 -13.24
N SER A 525 -19.78 -12.26 -14.28
CA SER A 525 -18.72 -12.41 -15.29
C SER A 525 -18.08 -11.11 -15.78
N VAL A 526 -16.74 -11.10 -15.87
CA VAL A 526 -15.98 -10.05 -16.55
C VAL A 526 -16.22 -10.18 -18.06
N THR A 527 -16.87 -9.18 -18.66
CA THR A 527 -17.27 -9.20 -20.08
C THR A 527 -16.23 -8.54 -20.98
N SER A 528 -15.45 -7.59 -20.44
CA SER A 528 -14.42 -6.86 -21.15
C SER A 528 -13.28 -6.48 -20.21
N LEU A 529 -12.05 -6.54 -20.73
CA LEU A 529 -10.84 -6.23 -19.99
C LEU A 529 -9.85 -5.51 -20.91
N GLN A 530 -9.28 -4.42 -20.43
CA GLN A 530 -8.14 -3.72 -21.05
C GLN A 530 -7.18 -3.26 -19.96
N PHE A 531 -5.88 -3.14 -20.24
CA PHE A 531 -4.95 -2.48 -19.31
C PHE A 531 -3.82 -1.71 -20.02
N ASP A 532 -3.25 -0.75 -19.30
CA ASP A 532 -2.01 -0.07 -19.66
C ASP A 532 -0.98 -0.21 -18.53
N ASP A 533 0.15 0.48 -18.61
CA ASP A 533 1.27 0.33 -17.67
C ASP A 533 0.98 0.93 -16.27
N THR A 534 -0.21 1.52 -16.10
CA THR A 534 -0.66 2.24 -14.90
C THR A 534 -2.03 1.78 -14.37
N ARG A 535 -2.95 1.33 -15.24
CA ARG A 535 -4.35 1.05 -14.90
C ARG A 535 -4.92 -0.19 -15.59
N VAL A 536 -5.85 -0.87 -14.91
CA VAL A 536 -6.72 -1.90 -15.49
C VAL A 536 -8.13 -1.34 -15.58
N VAL A 537 -8.81 -1.57 -16.70
CA VAL A 537 -10.23 -1.22 -16.90
C VAL A 537 -11.02 -2.48 -17.18
N SER A 538 -11.99 -2.79 -16.30
CA SER A 538 -12.85 -3.97 -16.40
C SER A 538 -14.31 -3.57 -16.58
N GLY A 539 -15.02 -4.26 -17.47
CA GLY A 539 -16.47 -4.20 -17.62
C GLY A 539 -17.09 -5.55 -17.24
N GLY A 540 -18.26 -5.52 -16.61
CA GLY A 540 -18.93 -6.72 -16.11
C GLY A 540 -20.40 -6.86 -16.53
N SER A 541 -20.91 -8.08 -16.37
CA SER A 541 -22.34 -8.39 -16.45
C SER A 541 -23.16 -7.82 -15.29
N ASP A 542 -22.52 -7.16 -14.31
CA ASP A 542 -23.16 -6.36 -13.26
C ASP A 542 -23.54 -4.93 -13.71
N GLY A 543 -23.25 -4.59 -14.98
CA GLY A 543 -23.55 -3.28 -15.55
C GLY A 543 -22.55 -2.18 -15.20
N ARG A 544 -21.41 -2.52 -14.59
CA ARG A 544 -20.40 -1.55 -14.12
C ARG A 544 -19.14 -1.56 -14.99
N VAL A 545 -18.47 -0.40 -15.05
CA VAL A 545 -17.08 -0.28 -15.55
C VAL A 545 -16.21 0.24 -14.42
N LYS A 546 -15.20 -0.52 -14.02
CA LYS A 546 -14.31 -0.23 -12.89
C LYS A 546 -12.88 0.00 -13.37
N VAL A 547 -12.23 1.01 -12.80
CA VAL A 547 -10.82 1.36 -13.05
C VAL A 547 -10.01 1.01 -11.81
N TRP A 548 -8.93 0.27 -12.01
CA TRP A 548 -8.03 -0.20 -10.95
C TRP A 548 -6.63 0.33 -11.21
N ASP A 549 -5.91 0.68 -10.16
CA ASP A 549 -4.50 1.03 -10.24
C ASP A 549 -3.67 -0.27 -10.35
N LEU A 550 -2.85 -0.39 -11.41
CA LEU A 550 -2.14 -1.63 -11.72
C LEU A 550 -1.07 -1.97 -10.66
N LYS A 551 -0.46 -0.95 -10.03
CA LYS A 551 0.65 -1.13 -9.10
C LYS A 551 0.18 -1.55 -7.72
N THR A 552 -0.93 -0.98 -7.25
CA THR A 552 -1.48 -1.20 -5.91
C THR A 552 -2.63 -2.22 -5.88
N GLY A 553 -3.26 -2.50 -7.01
CA GLY A 553 -4.45 -3.34 -7.08
C GLY A 553 -5.71 -2.70 -6.50
N GLN A 554 -5.68 -1.41 -6.16
CA GLN A 554 -6.81 -0.71 -5.56
C GLN A 554 -7.83 -0.28 -6.63
N LEU A 555 -9.12 -0.34 -6.29
CA LEU A 555 -10.18 0.27 -7.07
C LEU A 555 -10.01 1.79 -7.01
N VAL A 556 -9.82 2.44 -8.16
CA VAL A 556 -9.72 3.89 -8.28
C VAL A 556 -11.11 4.51 -8.29
N ARG A 557 -11.99 4.03 -9.18
CA ARG A 557 -13.39 4.47 -9.30
C ARG A 557 -14.20 3.53 -10.18
N GLU A 558 -15.52 3.73 -10.14
CA GLU A 558 -16.41 3.32 -11.21
C GLU A 558 -16.53 4.48 -12.23
N LEU A 559 -16.53 4.17 -13.52
CA LEU A 559 -16.70 5.16 -14.59
C LEU A 559 -18.16 5.30 -14.99
N VAL A 560 -18.78 4.18 -15.35
CA VAL A 560 -20.12 4.13 -15.93
C VAL A 560 -21.14 3.90 -14.81
N THR A 561 -22.21 4.71 -14.77
CA THR A 561 -23.35 4.46 -13.87
C THR A 561 -23.96 3.09 -14.16
N GLN A 562 -24.28 2.34 -13.11
CA GLN A 562 -24.72 0.95 -13.23
C GLN A 562 -25.87 0.79 -14.23
N GLY A 563 -25.65 -0.03 -15.27
CA GLY A 563 -26.65 -0.44 -16.24
C GLY A 563 -27.14 -1.87 -16.04
N ASP A 564 -27.77 -2.43 -17.07
CA ASP A 564 -28.23 -3.82 -17.08
C ASP A 564 -27.04 -4.78 -17.33
N ALA A 565 -26.12 -4.41 -18.24
CA ALA A 565 -24.87 -5.11 -18.52
C ALA A 565 -23.88 -4.22 -19.28
N VAL A 566 -22.57 -4.45 -19.12
CA VAL A 566 -21.54 -3.91 -20.03
C VAL A 566 -21.09 -5.03 -20.99
N TRP A 567 -20.99 -4.75 -22.28
CA TRP A 567 -20.56 -5.73 -23.29
C TRP A 567 -19.10 -5.58 -23.70
N ARG A 568 -18.65 -4.35 -23.92
CA ARG A 568 -17.27 -4.02 -24.33
C ARG A 568 -16.82 -2.69 -23.77
N VAL A 569 -15.53 -2.61 -23.48
CA VAL A 569 -14.81 -1.39 -23.12
C VAL A 569 -13.52 -1.35 -23.93
N ALA A 570 -13.25 -0.24 -24.59
CA ALA A 570 -12.00 0.05 -25.30
C ALA A 570 -11.48 1.40 -24.83
N PHE A 571 -10.19 1.49 -24.50
CA PHE A 571 -9.61 2.77 -24.06
C PHE A 571 -8.21 3.02 -24.65
N GLU A 572 -7.94 4.29 -24.86
CA GLU A 572 -6.62 4.87 -25.08
C GLU A 572 -6.28 5.77 -23.88
N ASP A 573 -5.01 6.18 -23.78
CA ASP A 573 -4.44 7.07 -22.76
C ASP A 573 -5.36 8.23 -22.30
N GLN A 574 -6.11 8.84 -23.23
CA GLN A 574 -6.96 10.01 -22.99
C GLN A 574 -8.45 9.80 -23.30
N LYS A 575 -8.88 8.60 -23.74
CA LYS A 575 -10.28 8.33 -24.10
C LYS A 575 -10.70 6.92 -23.71
N CYS A 576 -11.93 6.75 -23.20
CA CYS A 576 -12.50 5.43 -22.91
C CYS A 576 -13.91 5.35 -23.49
N VAL A 577 -14.21 4.27 -24.21
CA VAL A 577 -15.53 4.00 -24.78
C VAL A 577 -16.08 2.74 -24.13
N ALA A 578 -17.25 2.86 -23.51
CA ALA A 578 -17.99 1.75 -22.92
C ALA A 578 -19.30 1.52 -23.66
N MET A 579 -19.56 0.27 -24.02
CA MET A 579 -20.81 -0.18 -24.66
C MET A 579 -21.62 -0.97 -23.65
N ALA A 580 -22.79 -0.45 -23.28
CA ALA A 580 -23.64 -0.98 -22.23
C ALA A 580 -25.11 -1.11 -22.67
N LEU A 581 -25.81 -2.06 -22.05
CA LEU A 581 -27.26 -2.15 -22.05
C LEU A 581 -27.79 -1.33 -20.87
N LYS A 582 -28.69 -0.38 -21.13
CA LYS A 582 -29.35 0.43 -20.10
C LYS A 582 -30.84 0.57 -20.43
N ASN A 583 -31.72 0.14 -19.53
CA ASN A 583 -33.17 0.16 -19.72
C ASN A 583 -33.59 -0.49 -21.05
N GLY A 584 -32.94 -1.61 -21.40
CA GLY A 584 -33.18 -2.33 -22.66
C GLY A 584 -32.64 -1.66 -23.92
N ARG A 585 -31.87 -0.56 -23.82
CA ARG A 585 -31.28 0.17 -24.97
C ARG A 585 -29.76 0.04 -25.01
N THR A 586 -29.22 0.00 -26.24
CA THR A 586 -27.77 -0.01 -26.50
C THR A 586 -27.21 1.41 -26.42
N VAL A 587 -26.47 1.67 -25.34
CA VAL A 587 -25.85 2.96 -25.02
C VAL A 587 -24.35 2.88 -25.18
N MET A 588 -23.79 3.90 -25.83
CA MET A 588 -22.36 4.18 -25.89
C MET A 588 -22.04 5.33 -24.94
N GLU A 589 -21.06 5.15 -24.06
CA GLU A 589 -20.50 6.22 -23.25
C GLU A 589 -19.06 6.50 -23.67
N VAL A 590 -18.82 7.72 -24.16
CA VAL A 590 -17.51 8.21 -24.60
C VAL A 590 -16.97 9.14 -23.51
N TRP A 591 -15.96 8.66 -22.79
CA TRP A 591 -15.19 9.43 -21.82
C TRP A 591 -13.97 10.07 -22.48
N SER A 592 -13.76 11.37 -22.23
CA SER A 592 -12.54 12.11 -22.53
C SER A 592 -11.83 12.52 -21.24
N PHE A 593 -10.53 12.26 -21.16
CA PHE A 593 -9.64 12.62 -20.06
C PHE A 593 -8.56 13.62 -20.50
N SER A 594 -8.60 14.10 -21.75
CA SER A 594 -7.76 15.19 -22.21
C SER A 594 -8.05 16.47 -21.41
N PRO A 595 -7.02 17.17 -20.88
CA PRO A 595 -7.22 18.46 -20.22
C PRO A 595 -7.64 19.53 -21.24
N PRO A 596 -8.42 20.54 -20.82
CA PRO A 596 -8.69 21.75 -21.60
C PRO A 596 -7.41 22.37 -22.17
N GLN A 597 -7.50 22.88 -23.40
CA GLN A 597 -6.35 23.41 -24.15
C GLN A 597 -5.71 24.61 -23.43
N ASP A 598 -6.53 25.50 -22.86
CA ASP A 598 -6.14 26.66 -22.05
C ASP A 598 -5.25 26.30 -20.84
N LEU A 599 -5.32 25.06 -20.32
CA LEU A 599 -4.48 24.58 -19.23
C LEU A 599 -3.13 24.02 -19.71
N LEU A 600 -2.98 23.73 -21.01
CA LEU A 600 -1.73 23.26 -21.60
C LEU A 600 -0.86 24.42 -22.10
N ASP A 601 -1.46 25.49 -22.59
CA ASP A 601 -0.74 26.66 -23.09
C ASP A 601 -0.13 27.50 -21.96
N ASP A 602 1.20 27.49 -21.86
CA ASP A 602 1.94 28.43 -21.01
C ASP A 602 1.99 29.81 -21.71
N GLU A 603 0.89 30.57 -21.62
CA GLU A 603 0.80 31.96 -22.10
C GLU A 603 1.83 32.86 -21.39
N ARG A 604 3.00 33.04 -22.03
CA ARG A 604 3.83 34.28 -22.07
C ARG A 604 5.21 34.13 -22.73
N SER A 605 5.57 32.96 -23.30
CA SER A 605 6.86 32.82 -24.01
C SER A 605 6.96 33.58 -25.34
N MET A 606 5.84 34.10 -25.86
CA MET A 606 5.78 34.86 -27.13
C MET A 606 5.49 36.35 -26.89
N LEU A 607 6.53 37.11 -26.57
CA LEU A 607 6.56 38.55 -26.89
C LEU A 607 7.33 38.74 -28.22
N PRO A 608 6.80 39.50 -29.18
CA PRO A 608 7.42 39.63 -30.50
C PRO A 608 8.75 40.37 -30.42
N ALA A 609 9.78 39.78 -31.02
CA ALA A 609 11.14 40.33 -31.02
C ALA A 609 11.20 41.73 -31.65
N LYS A 610 11.54 42.75 -30.85
CA LYS A 610 11.96 44.07 -31.36
C LYS A 610 13.18 44.60 -30.62
N ARG A 611 14.22 44.87 -31.43
CA ARG A 611 15.43 45.67 -31.16
C ARG A 611 16.40 45.13 -30.10
N ARG A 612 17.37 44.33 -30.59
CA ARG A 612 18.76 44.49 -30.16
C ARG A 612 19.19 45.95 -30.43
N LEU A 613 19.91 46.53 -29.48
CA LEU A 613 20.93 47.54 -29.73
C LEU A 613 22.20 47.01 -29.07
N GLU A 614 23.26 46.93 -29.86
CA GLU A 614 24.58 46.46 -29.43
C GLU A 614 25.33 47.60 -28.73
N VAL A 615 26.20 47.27 -27.76
CA VAL A 615 27.51 47.90 -27.49
C VAL A 615 28.21 47.08 -26.38
N PRO A 616 29.56 46.99 -26.35
CA PRO A 616 30.26 45.88 -25.70
C PRO A 616 30.41 45.99 -24.18
N VAL A 617 30.78 44.86 -23.56
CA VAL A 617 31.22 44.75 -22.17
C VAL A 617 32.58 45.42 -21.96
N PRO A 618 32.75 46.25 -20.91
CA PRO A 618 34.01 46.45 -20.22
C PRO A 618 33.97 45.91 -18.77
N ASP A 619 35.14 45.78 -18.17
CA ASP A 619 35.38 45.01 -16.94
C ASP A 619 34.65 45.48 -15.67
N ARG A 620 34.55 44.53 -14.72
CA ARG A 620 34.16 44.76 -13.31
C ARG A 620 34.90 45.94 -12.67
N PRO A 621 34.18 46.67 -11.81
CA PRO A 621 34.73 47.03 -10.50
C PRO A 621 33.84 46.62 -9.32
N LEU A 622 34.40 46.80 -8.13
CA LEU A 622 33.87 46.37 -6.82
C LEU A 622 32.91 47.41 -6.19
N SER A 623 32.22 46.95 -5.13
CA SER A 623 31.68 47.72 -4.00
C SER A 623 30.68 48.87 -4.22
N ALA A 624 29.42 48.58 -3.87
CA ALA A 624 28.58 49.24 -2.86
C ALA A 624 28.37 50.78 -2.80
N PHE A 625 27.12 51.11 -2.41
CA PHE A 625 26.54 52.34 -1.84
C PHE A 625 25.74 53.32 -2.74
N ALA A 626 24.44 53.41 -2.37
CA ALA A 626 23.69 54.62 -2.05
C ALA A 626 23.09 55.54 -3.14
N LEU A 627 21.77 55.78 -2.98
CA LEU A 627 21.09 57.09 -2.95
C LEU A 627 21.11 57.95 -4.26
N ASP A 628 20.07 58.66 -4.68
CA ASP A 628 18.76 58.95 -4.08
C ASP A 628 17.80 59.63 -5.10
N TYR A 629 16.69 60.17 -4.60
CA TYR A 629 15.98 61.38 -5.06
C TYR A 629 14.77 61.29 -6.03
N ARG A 630 13.59 61.24 -5.39
CA ARG A 630 12.39 62.09 -5.55
C ARG A 630 11.78 62.42 -6.94
N GLY A 631 10.45 62.36 -6.98
CA GLY A 631 9.63 63.28 -7.78
C GLY A 631 8.15 62.91 -7.86
N SER A 632 7.31 63.56 -7.04
CA SER A 632 5.91 64.00 -7.29
C SER A 632 5.15 63.43 -8.51
N GLY A 633 3.91 62.93 -8.42
CA GLY A 633 2.71 63.43 -7.73
C GLY A 633 1.58 63.43 -8.78
N SER A 634 0.37 62.87 -8.58
CA SER A 634 -0.75 63.30 -7.70
C SER A 634 -1.98 63.65 -8.59
N ALA A 635 -3.20 63.47 -8.06
CA ALA A 635 -4.50 63.47 -8.75
C ALA A 635 -4.73 62.26 -9.69
N GLY A 636 -5.88 61.58 -9.70
CA GLY A 636 -7.24 61.91 -9.23
C GLY A 636 -8.19 61.82 -10.44
N ASP A 637 -9.47 61.46 -10.36
CA ASP A 637 -10.38 61.11 -9.25
C ASP A 637 -11.65 60.42 -9.86
N GLY A 638 -12.59 59.94 -9.06
CA GLY A 638 -13.95 59.54 -9.51
C GLY A 638 -14.08 58.09 -10.01
N MET A 639 -14.50 57.08 -9.25
CA MET A 639 -15.72 56.89 -8.41
C MET A 639 -16.97 56.50 -9.22
N HIS A 640 -17.48 55.29 -8.97
CA HIS A 640 -18.88 55.09 -8.53
C HIS A 640 -19.12 53.64 -8.05
N ASP A 641 -19.79 53.54 -6.89
CA ASP A 641 -20.32 52.32 -6.27
C ASP A 641 -21.52 51.75 -7.07
N VAL A 642 -22.18 50.63 -6.73
CA VAL A 642 -23.11 50.50 -5.58
C VAL A 642 -23.49 49.03 -5.31
N GLU A 643 -23.31 48.63 -4.04
CA GLU A 643 -24.10 47.73 -3.16
C GLU A 643 -24.53 46.28 -3.49
N MET A 644 -24.64 45.51 -2.39
CA MET A 644 -25.22 44.17 -2.27
C MET A 644 -26.74 44.21 -2.07
N PRO A 645 -27.42 43.05 -2.06
CA PRO A 645 -28.05 42.65 -0.80
C PRO A 645 -27.82 41.16 -0.42
N ASP A 646 -28.20 40.83 0.82
CA ASP A 646 -27.82 39.61 1.55
C ASP A 646 -29.05 38.75 1.97
N ALA A 647 -28.79 37.58 2.58
CA ALA A 647 -29.67 36.78 3.47
C ALA A 647 -30.74 35.78 2.91
N GLY A 648 -30.30 34.54 2.63
CA GLY A 648 -30.88 33.24 3.11
C GLY A 648 -32.35 32.84 2.80
N PRO A 649 -32.86 31.72 3.40
CA PRO A 649 -32.17 30.54 3.91
C PRO A 649 -32.72 29.19 3.35
N SER A 650 -32.10 28.08 3.76
CA SER A 650 -32.37 26.69 3.34
C SER A 650 -33.80 26.17 3.62
N THR A 651 -34.34 25.35 2.72
CA THR A 651 -35.57 24.55 2.92
C THR A 651 -35.38 23.09 2.54
N ALA A 652 -36.02 22.19 3.27
CA ALA A 652 -36.05 20.75 3.02
C ALA A 652 -37.51 20.24 2.98
N PRO A 653 -37.78 19.22 2.17
CA PRO A 653 -38.80 18.21 2.48
C PRO A 653 -38.30 16.78 2.14
N LEU A 654 -38.84 15.66 2.58
CA LEU A 654 -39.80 15.23 3.62
C LEU A 654 -39.72 13.68 3.56
N LEU A 655 -39.78 12.98 4.69
CA LEU A 655 -39.87 11.50 4.75
C LEU A 655 -41.26 11.08 5.22
N GLN A 656 -41.76 9.94 4.73
CA GLN A 656 -43.05 9.37 5.15
C GLN A 656 -42.87 7.90 5.62
N GLN A 657 -43.70 7.51 6.60
CA GLN A 657 -43.69 6.25 7.37
C GLN A 657 -44.15 5.05 6.50
N SER A 658 -44.08 3.73 6.81
CA SER A 658 -43.69 2.88 7.96
C SER A 658 -43.27 1.46 7.41
N GLY A 659 -43.01 0.35 8.12
CA GLY A 659 -43.11 -0.03 9.54
C GLY A 659 -43.09 -1.58 9.75
N ALA A 660 -43.29 -2.02 11.00
CA ALA A 660 -43.60 -3.40 11.48
C ALA A 660 -42.52 -4.53 11.47
N THR A 661 -42.46 -5.25 12.60
CA THR A 661 -41.72 -6.48 12.91
C THR A 661 -42.64 -7.71 12.84
N PHE A 662 -42.13 -8.92 12.55
CA PHE A 662 -42.77 -10.19 12.95
C PHE A 662 -41.77 -11.37 13.02
N PHE A 663 -41.97 -12.26 14.00
CA PHE A 663 -41.38 -13.61 14.13
C PHE A 663 -42.46 -14.67 13.81
N HIS A 664 -42.07 -15.95 13.66
CA HIS A 664 -42.86 -17.13 13.28
C HIS A 664 -42.82 -17.45 11.79
N ASP A 665 -42.85 -18.68 11.33
CA ASP A 665 -42.51 -20.04 11.82
C ASP A 665 -42.87 -20.97 10.64
N GLU A 666 -42.42 -22.22 10.68
CA GLU A 666 -42.91 -23.35 9.87
C GLU A 666 -43.23 -23.13 8.37
N CYS A 667 -42.44 -23.80 7.52
CA CYS A 667 -43.09 -24.75 6.62
C CYS A 667 -42.30 -26.05 6.52
N SER A 668 -42.95 -27.15 6.88
CA SER A 668 -42.38 -28.48 6.93
C SER A 668 -42.72 -29.27 5.66
N VAL A 669 -41.71 -29.89 5.04
CA VAL A 669 -41.94 -30.97 4.07
C VAL A 669 -41.03 -32.15 4.43
N ARG A 670 -41.65 -33.21 4.97
CA ARG A 670 -41.06 -34.54 5.16
C ARG A 670 -41.46 -35.45 3.98
N ILE A 671 -40.93 -36.69 4.02
CA ILE A 671 -41.30 -37.88 3.20
C ILE A 671 -40.51 -37.94 1.88
N SER A 672 -39.28 -38.51 1.84
CA SER A 672 -38.89 -39.95 1.83
C SER A 672 -39.03 -40.62 0.44
N ARG A 673 -38.35 -41.72 0.05
CA ARG A 673 -37.38 -42.62 0.70
C ARG A 673 -36.70 -43.47 -0.41
N ALA A 674 -35.39 -43.72 -0.36
CA ALA A 674 -34.76 -44.90 -0.99
C ALA A 674 -33.41 -45.20 -0.31
N VAL A 675 -33.13 -46.48 -0.08
CA VAL A 675 -31.98 -47.03 0.68
C VAL A 675 -31.42 -48.17 -0.20
N ALA A 676 -30.12 -48.43 -0.33
CA ALA A 676 -29.27 -49.25 0.57
C ALA A 676 -27.91 -49.56 -0.14
N PRO A 677 -26.94 -50.34 0.42
CA PRO A 677 -26.71 -50.74 1.83
C PRO A 677 -25.21 -50.76 2.29
N VAL A 678 -24.98 -51.15 3.58
CA VAL A 678 -23.80 -51.92 4.10
C VAL A 678 -22.44 -51.19 4.20
N ARG A 679 -21.65 -51.25 5.29
CA ARG A 679 -21.76 -51.83 6.66
C ARG A 679 -20.84 -51.03 7.61
N ALA A 680 -21.24 -50.83 8.87
CA ALA A 680 -20.35 -50.36 9.94
C ALA A 680 -20.54 -51.23 11.20
N ALA A 681 -19.44 -51.55 11.90
CA ALA A 681 -19.46 -52.37 13.10
C ALA A 681 -19.52 -51.51 14.38
N GLN A 682 -20.06 -52.09 15.46
CA GLN A 682 -20.45 -51.39 16.68
C GLN A 682 -19.28 -51.09 17.62
N ARG A 683 -19.33 -49.94 18.30
CA ARG A 683 -18.81 -49.75 19.67
C ARG A 683 -19.86 -48.98 20.50
N PRO A 684 -19.93 -49.22 21.83
CA PRO A 684 -21.09 -48.83 22.63
C PRO A 684 -21.09 -47.36 23.03
N GLN A 685 -22.30 -46.79 23.14
CA GLN A 685 -22.52 -45.48 23.75
C GLN A 685 -22.45 -45.57 25.28
N VAL A 686 -21.72 -44.64 25.89
CA VAL A 686 -22.07 -44.13 27.22
C VAL A 686 -22.38 -42.65 27.05
N LEU A 687 -23.65 -42.29 27.29
CA LEU A 687 -24.10 -40.90 27.26
C LEU A 687 -23.76 -40.23 28.58
N SER A 688 -22.89 -39.21 28.54
CA SER A 688 -22.96 -38.10 29.49
C SER A 688 -23.11 -36.80 28.70
N LEU A 689 -24.13 -36.01 29.07
CA LEU A 689 -24.31 -34.65 28.55
C LEU A 689 -23.33 -33.72 29.26
N ALA A 690 -22.07 -33.76 28.84
CA ALA A 690 -21.10 -32.73 29.21
C ALA A 690 -21.43 -31.45 28.43
N ALA A 691 -21.79 -30.38 29.14
CA ALA A 691 -21.76 -29.04 28.55
C ALA A 691 -20.36 -28.78 27.99
N ARG A 692 -20.25 -28.26 26.76
CA ARG A 692 -18.95 -27.84 26.19
C ARG A 692 -18.40 -26.70 27.03
N ARG A 693 -17.48 -27.02 27.95
CA ARG A 693 -16.71 -26.04 28.72
C ARG A 693 -15.62 -25.47 27.82
N THR A 694 -15.39 -24.17 27.93
CA THR A 694 -14.43 -23.41 27.11
C THR A 694 -13.27 -22.98 28.00
N VAL A 695 -12.04 -22.94 27.48
CA VAL A 695 -10.87 -22.47 28.25
C VAL A 695 -11.12 -21.07 28.80
N THR A 696 -11.01 -20.94 30.12
CA THR A 696 -11.13 -19.66 30.85
C THR A 696 -9.74 -19.05 31.12
N THR A 697 -9.72 -17.82 31.62
CA THR A 697 -8.49 -17.12 32.05
C THR A 697 -8.27 -17.18 33.57
N ASN A 698 -8.94 -18.12 34.26
CA ASN A 698 -8.88 -18.19 35.72
C ASN A 698 -7.51 -18.71 36.18
N ALA A 699 -6.70 -17.84 36.77
CA ALA A 699 -5.35 -18.16 37.22
C ALA A 699 -5.29 -19.04 38.49
N ALA A 700 -6.41 -19.22 39.19
CA ALA A 700 -6.51 -19.96 40.46
C ALA A 700 -7.34 -21.25 40.33
N SER A 701 -7.18 -21.98 39.21
CA SER A 701 -8.08 -23.07 38.82
C SER A 701 -7.63 -24.49 39.21
N ALA A 702 -6.37 -24.66 39.63
CA ALA A 702 -5.83 -25.97 40.01
C ALA A 702 -6.21 -26.40 41.45
N HIS A 703 -6.21 -27.70 41.70
CA HIS A 703 -6.62 -28.30 42.97
C HIS A 703 -5.65 -29.40 43.44
N VAL A 704 -5.45 -29.48 44.75
CA VAL A 704 -4.63 -30.46 45.45
C VAL A 704 -5.39 -30.90 46.70
N ASP A 705 -5.33 -32.19 47.03
CA ASP A 705 -5.74 -32.65 48.36
C ASP A 705 -4.63 -32.27 49.35
N LYS A 706 -4.94 -31.39 50.32
CA LYS A 706 -3.95 -30.86 51.27
C LYS A 706 -3.23 -31.96 52.08
N SER A 707 -3.82 -33.15 52.21
CA SER A 707 -3.18 -34.30 52.86
C SER A 707 -2.04 -34.94 52.04
N THR A 708 -1.96 -34.65 50.74
CA THR A 708 -0.96 -35.20 49.81
C THR A 708 0.25 -34.29 49.59
N VAL A 709 0.28 -33.11 50.20
CA VAL A 709 1.41 -32.18 50.10
C VAL A 709 2.50 -32.61 51.09
N PRO A 710 3.70 -33.01 50.64
CA PRO A 710 4.76 -33.49 51.51
C PRO A 710 5.28 -32.39 52.43
N GLN A 711 6.00 -32.74 53.50
CA GLN A 711 6.68 -31.73 54.31
C GLN A 711 7.95 -31.20 53.63
N SER A 712 8.70 -32.09 52.97
CA SER A 712 9.94 -31.77 52.24
C SER A 712 9.73 -30.79 51.08
N GLU A 713 10.74 -29.97 50.77
CA GLU A 713 10.71 -29.00 49.67
C GLU A 713 10.96 -29.63 48.29
N ASP A 714 11.76 -30.69 48.25
CA ASP A 714 12.23 -31.37 47.03
C ASP A 714 11.41 -32.63 46.69
N GLU A 715 10.47 -33.04 47.55
CA GLU A 715 9.62 -34.21 47.32
C GLU A 715 8.46 -33.88 46.34
N PRO A 716 8.24 -34.68 45.28
CA PRO A 716 7.21 -34.42 44.30
C PRO A 716 5.82 -34.80 44.80
N PHE A 717 4.81 -34.04 44.36
CA PHE A 717 3.40 -34.34 44.55
C PHE A 717 2.58 -33.98 43.31
N HIS A 718 1.36 -34.51 43.24
CA HIS A 718 0.49 -34.36 42.09
C HIS A 718 -0.53 -33.24 42.28
N VAL A 719 -0.53 -32.28 41.36
CA VAL A 719 -1.53 -31.23 41.22
C VAL A 719 -2.54 -31.64 40.16
N ARG A 720 -3.84 -31.53 40.46
CA ARG A 720 -4.89 -31.68 39.45
C ARG A 720 -5.22 -30.32 38.83
N LEU A 721 -5.05 -30.21 37.52
CA LEU A 721 -5.45 -29.04 36.75
C LEU A 721 -6.96 -29.01 36.54
N SER A 722 -7.51 -27.82 36.25
CA SER A 722 -8.93 -27.66 35.93
C SER A 722 -9.28 -28.36 34.62
N ASP A 723 -10.50 -28.91 34.53
CA ASP A 723 -11.06 -29.39 33.27
C ASP A 723 -11.10 -28.26 32.19
N GLU A 724 -11.06 -26.99 32.61
CA GLU A 724 -11.01 -25.79 31.76
C GLU A 724 -9.59 -25.32 31.38
N SER A 725 -8.53 -25.99 31.84
CA SER A 725 -7.15 -25.61 31.51
C SER A 725 -6.82 -25.80 30.02
N PHE A 726 -7.52 -26.72 29.34
CA PHE A 726 -7.24 -27.15 27.96
C PHE A 726 -8.49 -27.31 27.09
N GLU A 727 -8.38 -27.00 25.80
CA GLU A 727 -9.38 -27.33 24.76
C GLU A 727 -8.59 -27.79 23.51
N THR A 728 -8.90 -28.98 22.98
CA THR A 728 -8.10 -29.63 21.92
C THR A 728 -8.75 -29.62 20.54
N TYR A 729 -7.92 -29.78 19.52
CA TYR A 729 -8.31 -29.94 18.12
C TYR A 729 -7.41 -31.00 17.47
N GLU A 730 -8.00 -32.08 16.95
CA GLU A 730 -7.29 -33.24 16.38
C GLU A 730 -6.21 -33.84 17.31
N LEU A 731 -6.41 -33.72 18.63
CA LEU A 731 -5.47 -34.09 19.67
C LEU A 731 -6.21 -34.65 20.90
N ASP A 732 -5.67 -35.70 21.51
CA ASP A 732 -6.11 -36.15 22.84
C ASP A 732 -5.68 -35.14 23.92
N PRO A 733 -6.49 -34.89 24.96
CA PRO A 733 -6.15 -33.90 25.98
C PRO A 733 -4.87 -34.30 26.74
N PRO A 734 -3.97 -33.35 27.03
CA PRO A 734 -2.80 -33.62 27.87
C PRO A 734 -3.25 -34.02 29.29
N PRO A 735 -2.39 -34.71 30.07
CA PRO A 735 -2.75 -35.12 31.43
C PRO A 735 -3.14 -33.92 32.31
N TYR A 736 -4.36 -33.96 32.86
CA TYR A 736 -4.84 -33.01 33.88
C TYR A 736 -4.20 -33.23 35.26
N THR A 737 -3.10 -33.99 35.34
CA THR A 737 -2.35 -34.25 36.56
C THR A 737 -0.89 -33.93 36.29
N LEU A 738 -0.35 -32.98 37.05
CA LEU A 738 0.99 -32.45 36.90
C LEU A 738 1.81 -32.77 38.16
N GLU A 739 3.00 -33.34 37.97
CA GLU A 739 3.97 -33.51 39.04
C GLU A 739 4.76 -32.20 39.26
N VAL A 740 4.83 -31.76 40.52
CA VAL A 740 5.58 -30.57 40.96
C VAL A 740 6.17 -30.79 42.35
N THR A 741 7.22 -30.02 42.69
CA THR A 741 7.73 -29.91 44.07
C THR A 741 7.38 -28.53 44.67
N LYS A 742 7.43 -28.39 46.01
CA LYS A 742 7.23 -27.08 46.66
C LYS A 742 8.24 -26.04 46.16
N LYS A 743 9.50 -26.46 46.04
CA LYS A 743 10.61 -25.66 45.51
C LYS A 743 10.35 -25.16 44.09
N GLN A 744 9.80 -26.00 43.21
CA GLN A 744 9.40 -25.58 41.85
C GLN A 744 8.27 -24.54 41.88
N LEU A 745 7.27 -24.69 42.75
CA LEU A 745 6.20 -23.69 42.90
C LEU A 745 6.75 -22.35 43.43
N LYS A 746 7.61 -22.38 44.45
CA LYS A 746 8.29 -21.19 44.99
C LYS A 746 9.17 -20.52 43.93
N GLN A 747 9.90 -21.30 43.12
CA GLN A 747 10.72 -20.77 42.02
C GLN A 747 9.88 -20.14 40.90
N MET A 748 8.83 -20.80 40.42
CA MET A 748 7.93 -20.22 39.40
C MET A 748 7.27 -18.93 39.89
N TYR A 749 6.94 -18.84 41.19
CA TYR A 749 6.46 -17.61 41.79
C TYR A 749 7.51 -16.49 41.77
N TYR A 750 8.73 -16.77 42.25
CA TYR A 750 9.86 -15.83 42.21
C TYR A 750 10.14 -15.35 40.78
N ASP A 751 10.24 -16.26 39.81
CA ASP A 751 10.54 -15.95 38.42
C ASP A 751 9.48 -15.00 37.81
N MET A 752 8.19 -15.27 38.05
CA MET A 752 7.12 -14.38 37.56
C MET A 752 7.18 -13.00 38.25
N VAL A 753 7.48 -12.94 39.55
CA VAL A 753 7.66 -11.66 40.27
C VAL A 753 8.85 -10.89 39.73
N VAL A 754 9.99 -11.54 39.46
CA VAL A 754 11.17 -10.91 38.86
C VAL A 754 10.85 -10.35 37.48
N VAL A 755 10.21 -11.11 36.59
CA VAL A 755 9.79 -10.63 35.27
C VAL A 755 8.85 -9.42 35.41
N ARG A 756 7.83 -9.50 36.29
CA ARG A 756 6.91 -8.39 36.58
C ARG A 756 7.63 -7.13 37.08
N GLN A 757 8.61 -7.25 37.98
CA GLN A 757 9.37 -6.11 38.49
C GLN A 757 10.31 -5.52 37.43
N MET A 758 10.97 -6.35 36.61
CA MET A 758 11.82 -5.90 35.50
C MET A 758 11.00 -5.10 34.46
N GLU A 759 9.84 -5.63 34.07
CA GLU A 759 8.88 -4.98 33.16
C GLU A 759 8.37 -3.65 33.75
N MET A 760 8.11 -3.58 35.05
CA MET A 760 7.75 -2.34 35.75
C MET A 760 8.91 -1.34 35.88
N ALA A 761 10.16 -1.81 35.97
CA ALA A 761 11.33 -0.95 35.93
C ALA A 761 11.52 -0.35 34.52
N ALA A 762 11.31 -1.15 33.47
CA ALA A 762 11.30 -0.67 32.08
C ALA A 762 10.18 0.36 31.82
N ASP A 763 8.96 0.14 32.33
CA ASP A 763 7.86 1.13 32.31
C ASP A 763 8.28 2.48 32.93
N ARG A 764 8.93 2.43 34.10
CA ARG A 764 9.44 3.61 34.81
C ARG A 764 10.51 4.33 33.99
N LEU A 765 11.56 3.61 33.55
CA LEU A 765 12.68 4.17 32.79
C LEU A 765 12.26 4.74 31.42
N TYR A 766 11.20 4.19 30.81
CA TYR A 766 10.58 4.74 29.61
C TYR A 766 9.85 6.06 29.89
N LYS A 767 9.08 6.14 30.98
CA LYS A 767 8.41 7.39 31.40
C LYS A 767 9.41 8.48 31.80
N GLU A 768 10.56 8.11 32.36
CA GLU A 768 11.71 8.98 32.59
C GLU A 768 12.46 9.39 31.32
N LYS A 769 12.06 8.88 30.13
CA LYS A 769 12.68 9.14 28.81
C LYS A 769 14.13 8.66 28.68
N LYS A 770 14.55 7.72 29.55
CA LYS A 770 15.86 7.07 29.49
C LYS A 770 15.87 5.98 28.41
N ILE A 771 14.80 5.20 28.32
CA ILE A 771 14.54 4.29 27.19
C ILE A 771 13.98 5.12 26.01
N ARG A 772 14.44 4.84 24.79
CA ARG A 772 14.00 5.53 23.56
C ARG A 772 13.55 4.53 22.50
N GLY A 773 12.72 4.97 21.55
CA GLY A 773 12.15 4.12 20.51
C GLY A 773 10.93 3.33 21.00
N PHE A 774 10.59 2.24 20.31
CA PHE A 774 9.47 1.38 20.71
C PHE A 774 9.85 0.51 21.91
N CYS A 775 8.97 0.40 22.91
CA CYS A 775 9.16 -0.48 24.06
C CYS A 775 7.96 -1.41 24.23
N HIS A 776 8.19 -2.73 24.18
CA HIS A 776 7.13 -3.74 24.13
C HIS A 776 7.10 -4.59 25.41
N LEU A 777 6.39 -4.10 26.42
CA LEU A 777 6.27 -4.78 27.71
C LEU A 777 5.35 -6.01 27.64
N SER A 778 5.58 -7.00 28.50
CA SER A 778 4.78 -8.24 28.66
C SER A 778 3.92 -8.27 29.93
N THR A 779 3.78 -7.15 30.66
CA THR A 779 3.13 -7.07 31.97
C THR A 779 1.70 -7.67 32.00
N GLY A 780 1.51 -8.74 32.77
CA GLY A 780 0.28 -9.54 32.84
C GLY A 780 0.37 -10.91 32.16
N GLN A 781 1.42 -11.16 31.37
CA GLN A 781 1.62 -12.40 30.60
C GLN A 781 2.75 -13.29 31.17
N GLU A 782 3.19 -13.06 32.41
CA GLU A 782 4.41 -13.68 32.97
C GLU A 782 4.35 -15.21 33.01
N ALA A 783 3.16 -15.77 33.25
CA ALA A 783 2.90 -17.22 33.24
C ALA A 783 3.29 -17.90 31.92
N VAL A 784 3.22 -17.20 30.79
CA VAL A 784 3.58 -17.78 29.48
C VAL A 784 5.09 -18.01 29.41
N ALA A 785 5.90 -17.01 29.76
CA ALA A 785 7.35 -17.11 29.70
C ALA A 785 7.92 -18.09 30.74
N VAL A 786 7.43 -18.01 31.99
CA VAL A 786 7.89 -18.89 33.08
C VAL A 786 7.40 -20.31 32.87
N GLY A 787 6.13 -20.51 32.47
CA GLY A 787 5.56 -21.84 32.24
C GLY A 787 6.22 -22.58 31.07
N ILE A 788 6.58 -21.87 29.99
CA ILE A 788 7.37 -22.44 28.89
C ILE A 788 8.75 -22.87 29.39
N GLU A 789 9.46 -22.02 30.14
CA GLU A 789 10.83 -22.33 30.57
C GLU A 789 10.88 -23.53 31.53
N HIS A 790 9.95 -23.60 32.49
CA HIS A 790 9.85 -24.73 33.44
C HIS A 790 9.33 -26.04 32.80
N ALA A 791 9.05 -26.03 31.49
CA ALA A 791 8.67 -27.20 30.71
C ALA A 791 9.77 -27.70 29.75
N ILE A 792 10.76 -26.88 29.43
CA ILE A 792 11.81 -27.17 28.44
C ILE A 792 13.20 -27.23 29.09
N GLN A 793 14.23 -27.48 28.28
CA GLN A 793 15.64 -27.46 28.67
C GLN A 793 16.36 -26.31 27.96
N LYS A 794 17.48 -25.83 28.52
CA LYS A 794 18.33 -24.81 27.87
C LYS A 794 18.90 -25.23 26.50
N THR A 795 18.81 -26.51 26.17
CA THR A 795 19.17 -27.10 24.88
C THR A 795 18.09 -26.93 23.82
N ASP A 796 16.82 -26.78 24.21
CA ASP A 796 15.69 -26.49 23.31
C ASP A 796 15.76 -25.04 22.82
N ASP A 797 15.23 -24.76 21.64
CA ASP A 797 15.33 -23.44 21.00
C ASP A 797 14.01 -22.66 21.15
N VAL A 798 14.09 -21.39 21.54
CA VAL A 798 12.93 -20.50 21.69
C VAL A 798 13.10 -19.28 20.78
N ILE A 799 12.08 -18.97 19.97
CA ILE A 799 12.11 -17.85 19.03
C ILE A 799 10.83 -17.01 19.16
N THR A 800 10.97 -15.69 19.20
CA THR A 800 9.84 -14.76 19.34
C THR A 800 10.10 -13.43 18.63
N SER A 801 9.06 -12.61 18.47
CA SER A 801 9.18 -11.22 17.98
C SER A 801 9.13 -10.22 19.12
N TYR A 802 7.92 -9.76 19.49
CA TYR A 802 7.67 -8.74 20.50
C TYR A 802 7.54 -9.34 21.91
N ARG A 803 7.57 -8.50 22.96
CA ARG A 803 7.39 -8.93 24.37
C ARG A 803 8.43 -9.96 24.83
N CYS A 804 9.66 -9.77 24.36
CA CYS A 804 10.74 -10.75 24.47
C CYS A 804 11.50 -10.70 25.81
N HIS A 805 11.32 -9.68 26.66
CA HIS A 805 12.20 -9.45 27.83
C HIS A 805 12.08 -10.56 28.86
N GLY A 806 10.86 -10.98 29.22
CA GLY A 806 10.64 -12.13 30.10
C GLY A 806 11.29 -13.42 29.57
N PHE A 807 11.14 -13.69 28.27
CA PHE A 807 11.81 -14.84 27.64
C PHE A 807 13.34 -14.70 27.63
N ALA A 808 13.88 -13.51 27.35
CA ALA A 808 15.32 -13.26 27.38
C ALA A 808 15.90 -13.53 28.78
N TYR A 809 15.21 -13.09 29.85
CA TYR A 809 15.59 -13.37 31.23
C TYR A 809 15.56 -14.88 31.53
N MET A 810 14.42 -15.55 31.25
CA MET A 810 14.29 -17.00 31.46
C MET A 810 15.34 -17.79 30.67
N ARG A 811 15.74 -17.31 29.48
CA ARG A 811 16.78 -17.90 28.62
C ARG A 811 18.21 -17.45 28.95
N GLY A 812 18.45 -16.92 30.15
CA GLY A 812 19.79 -16.68 30.71
C GLY A 812 20.36 -15.28 30.47
N GLY A 813 19.57 -14.34 29.94
CA GLY A 813 19.90 -12.92 29.94
C GLY A 813 19.82 -12.36 31.37
N THR A 814 20.79 -11.56 31.79
CA THR A 814 20.72 -10.87 33.09
C THR A 814 19.82 -9.64 33.00
N ILE A 815 19.16 -9.28 34.11
CA ILE A 815 18.34 -8.06 34.17
C ILE A 815 19.19 -6.84 33.77
N ARG A 816 20.44 -6.74 34.26
CA ARG A 816 21.34 -5.65 33.87
C ARG A 816 21.61 -5.58 32.35
N SER A 817 21.76 -6.72 31.68
CA SER A 817 21.98 -6.76 30.21
C SER A 817 20.73 -6.40 29.42
N ILE A 818 19.54 -6.80 29.89
CA ILE A 818 18.25 -6.50 29.26
C ILE A 818 17.91 -5.01 29.44
N ILE A 819 17.98 -4.50 30.67
CA ILE A 819 17.74 -3.08 30.97
C ILE A 819 18.82 -2.19 30.34
N GLY A 820 20.09 -2.63 30.34
CA GLY A 820 21.19 -1.95 29.66
C GLY A 820 20.94 -1.83 28.14
N GLU A 821 20.39 -2.87 27.52
CA GLU A 821 19.98 -2.83 26.11
C GLU A 821 18.84 -1.83 25.85
N LEU A 822 17.81 -1.82 26.69
CA LEU A 822 16.71 -0.83 26.62
C LEU A 822 17.22 0.61 26.78
N LEU A 823 18.27 0.81 27.56
CA LEU A 823 18.91 2.10 27.82
C LEU A 823 19.99 2.48 26.77
N GLY A 824 20.27 1.63 25.78
CA GLY A 824 21.32 1.87 24.78
C GLY A 824 22.71 1.93 25.40
N ARG A 825 23.06 0.94 26.24
CA ARG A 825 24.34 0.83 26.95
C ARG A 825 25.26 -0.18 26.27
N ARG A 826 26.58 0.04 26.37
CA ARG A 826 27.59 -0.80 25.73
C ARG A 826 27.57 -2.25 26.22
N GLU A 827 27.21 -2.47 27.48
CA GLU A 827 27.08 -3.78 28.12
C GLU A 827 25.64 -4.35 28.04
N GLY A 828 24.79 -3.78 27.18
CA GLY A 828 23.52 -4.38 26.82
C GLY A 828 23.67 -5.74 26.13
N ILE A 829 22.62 -6.56 26.15
CA ILE A 829 22.62 -7.93 25.61
C ILE A 829 22.92 -8.01 24.10
N ALA A 830 22.73 -6.92 23.36
CA ALA A 830 23.14 -6.71 21.96
C ALA A 830 24.01 -5.44 21.84
N TYR A 831 24.82 -5.16 22.87
CA TYR A 831 25.76 -4.05 22.99
C TYR A 831 25.15 -2.64 22.80
N GLY A 832 23.85 -2.49 23.08
CA GLY A 832 23.10 -1.23 22.97
C GLY A 832 22.58 -0.92 21.56
N LYS A 833 22.59 -1.91 20.65
CA LYS A 833 22.20 -1.80 19.24
C LYS A 833 20.81 -2.35 18.93
N GLY A 834 20.29 -3.25 19.77
CA GLY A 834 19.07 -4.03 19.55
C GLY A 834 17.80 -3.47 20.21
N GLY A 835 17.96 -2.65 21.27
CA GLY A 835 16.86 -1.99 21.97
C GLY A 835 15.81 -2.96 22.53
N SER A 836 14.53 -2.58 22.50
CA SER A 836 13.44 -3.37 23.12
C SER A 836 13.04 -4.65 22.37
N MET A 837 13.69 -4.93 21.25
CA MET A 837 13.36 -6.05 20.39
C MET A 837 14.52 -7.03 20.32
N HIS A 838 15.61 -6.66 19.64
CA HIS A 838 16.65 -7.58 19.19
C HIS A 838 17.54 -8.04 20.37
N MET A 839 17.09 -9.08 21.08
CA MET A 839 17.75 -9.68 22.23
C MET A 839 17.99 -11.16 21.96
N PHE A 840 19.23 -11.62 22.13
CA PHE A 840 19.65 -12.97 21.79
C PHE A 840 20.42 -13.60 22.96
N THR A 841 20.17 -14.88 23.21
CA THR A 841 21.04 -15.72 24.07
C THR A 841 21.18 -17.11 23.44
N LYS A 842 21.94 -18.02 24.08
CA LYS A 842 22.13 -19.37 23.55
C LYS A 842 20.79 -20.13 23.51
N GLY A 843 20.35 -20.47 22.29
CA GLY A 843 19.04 -21.07 22.02
C GLY A 843 17.85 -20.13 22.24
N PHE A 844 18.08 -18.82 22.27
CA PHE A 844 17.01 -17.82 22.28
C PHE A 844 17.19 -16.79 21.17
N TYR A 845 16.19 -16.74 20.30
CA TYR A 845 16.15 -15.90 19.11
C TYR A 845 15.01 -14.89 19.29
N GLY A 846 15.18 -13.95 20.21
CA GLY A 846 14.21 -12.90 20.45
C GLY A 846 14.20 -11.83 19.37
N GLY A 847 13.15 -11.03 19.33
CA GLY A 847 13.26 -9.69 18.77
C GLY A 847 13.14 -9.55 17.27
N ASN A 848 12.58 -10.50 16.52
CA ASN A 848 12.37 -10.27 15.10
C ASN A 848 11.42 -9.07 14.90
N GLY A 849 11.94 -7.97 14.33
CA GLY A 849 11.23 -6.70 14.22
C GLY A 849 10.09 -6.70 13.20
N ILE A 850 10.01 -7.74 12.36
CA ILE A 850 9.00 -7.90 11.33
C ILE A 850 7.90 -8.86 11.80
N VAL A 851 6.66 -8.38 11.83
CA VAL A 851 5.49 -9.11 12.34
C VAL A 851 5.33 -10.47 11.64
N GLY A 852 5.52 -11.56 12.40
CA GLY A 852 5.32 -12.93 11.93
C GLY A 852 6.53 -13.55 11.20
N ALA A 853 7.61 -12.80 10.95
CA ALA A 853 8.79 -13.32 10.27
C ALA A 853 9.57 -14.35 11.12
N GLN A 854 9.41 -14.30 12.44
CA GLN A 854 10.00 -15.27 13.36
C GLN A 854 9.40 -16.69 13.21
N VAL A 855 8.21 -16.81 12.62
CA VAL A 855 7.53 -18.10 12.45
C VAL A 855 8.20 -19.00 11.38
N PRO A 856 8.42 -18.53 10.13
CA PRO A 856 9.20 -19.31 9.16
C PRO A 856 10.67 -19.46 9.56
N VAL A 857 11.28 -18.47 10.24
CA VAL A 857 12.65 -18.63 10.78
C VAL A 857 12.68 -19.73 11.84
N GLY A 858 11.68 -19.81 12.72
CA GLY A 858 11.53 -20.87 13.71
C GLY A 858 11.29 -22.24 13.09
N ALA A 859 10.52 -22.34 12.00
CA ALA A 859 10.40 -23.57 11.22
C ALA A 859 11.76 -23.97 10.62
N GLY A 860 12.60 -23.00 10.22
CA GLY A 860 13.99 -23.22 9.81
C GLY A 860 14.88 -23.76 10.94
N LEU A 861 14.74 -23.26 12.17
CA LEU A 861 15.43 -23.81 13.34
C LEU A 861 15.01 -25.26 13.61
N ALA A 862 13.70 -25.54 13.61
CA ALA A 862 13.17 -26.90 13.78
C ALA A 862 13.63 -27.86 12.64
N PHE A 863 13.78 -27.35 11.41
CA PHE A 863 14.35 -28.10 10.29
C PHE A 863 15.84 -28.41 10.51
N ALA A 864 16.66 -27.43 10.92
CA ALA A 864 18.07 -27.64 11.23
C ALA A 864 18.26 -28.62 12.42
N GLN A 865 17.40 -28.53 13.43
CA GLN A 865 17.36 -29.43 14.57
C GLN A 865 17.04 -30.87 14.15
N LYS A 866 16.05 -31.06 13.28
CA LYS A 866 15.71 -32.37 12.69
C LYS A 866 16.85 -32.91 11.82
N TYR A 867 17.44 -32.06 10.98
CA TYR A 867 18.54 -32.41 10.07
C TYR A 867 19.80 -32.87 10.82
N THR A 868 20.08 -32.28 11.98
CA THR A 868 21.20 -32.65 12.86
C THR A 868 20.90 -33.84 13.78
N GLY A 869 19.69 -34.42 13.71
CA GLY A 869 19.27 -35.55 14.56
C GLY A 869 19.08 -35.21 16.04
N GLY A 870 18.95 -33.91 16.37
CA GLY A 870 18.81 -33.46 17.76
C GLY A 870 17.41 -33.69 18.31
N LYS A 871 17.27 -34.52 19.36
CA LYS A 871 16.06 -34.61 20.19
C LYS A 871 15.93 -33.38 21.09
N LYS A 872 15.22 -32.38 20.60
CA LYS A 872 14.89 -31.12 21.25
C LYS A 872 13.49 -30.67 20.78
N ALA A 873 12.96 -29.61 21.35
CA ALA A 873 11.82 -28.87 20.80
C ALA A 873 12.25 -27.48 20.32
N THR A 874 11.62 -26.98 19.25
CA THR A 874 11.70 -25.56 18.86
C THR A 874 10.38 -24.86 19.17
N VAL A 875 10.36 -23.95 20.14
CA VAL A 875 9.18 -23.17 20.56
C VAL A 875 9.13 -21.85 19.79
N ILE A 876 8.10 -21.68 18.96
CA ILE A 876 7.97 -20.63 17.96
C ILE A 876 6.81 -19.71 18.32
N LEU A 877 7.12 -18.59 18.97
CA LEU A 877 6.14 -17.70 19.58
C LEU A 877 5.77 -16.54 18.68
N TYR A 878 4.47 -16.22 18.65
CA TYR A 878 3.93 -15.09 17.90
C TYR A 878 2.66 -14.55 18.56
N GLY A 879 2.37 -13.26 18.38
CA GLY A 879 1.12 -12.66 18.87
C GLY A 879 -0.08 -12.94 17.96
N ASP A 880 -1.28 -12.84 18.52
CA ASP A 880 -2.55 -12.77 17.78
C ASP A 880 -2.49 -11.86 16.53
N GLY A 881 -1.88 -10.68 16.61
CA GLY A 881 -1.70 -9.77 15.46
C GLY A 881 -0.83 -10.33 14.31
N ALA A 882 0.06 -11.28 14.58
CA ALA A 882 0.89 -11.94 13.57
C ALA A 882 0.20 -13.17 12.94
N SER A 883 -0.80 -13.74 13.61
CA SER A 883 -1.51 -14.96 13.19
C SER A 883 -2.25 -14.85 11.84
N ASN A 884 -2.42 -13.64 11.33
CA ASN A 884 -3.09 -13.34 10.05
C ASN A 884 -2.10 -13.22 8.86
N GLN A 885 -0.80 -13.33 9.10
CA GLN A 885 0.22 -13.20 8.04
C GLN A 885 0.35 -14.50 7.25
N GLY A 886 0.32 -14.40 5.90
CA GLY A 886 0.38 -15.58 5.02
C GLY A 886 1.59 -16.51 5.27
N GLN A 887 2.75 -15.93 5.61
CA GLN A 887 3.98 -16.66 5.94
C GLN A 887 3.86 -17.59 7.17
N VAL A 888 2.90 -17.35 8.07
CA VAL A 888 2.61 -18.23 9.22
C VAL A 888 1.97 -19.53 8.73
N PHE A 889 0.98 -19.43 7.84
CA PHE A 889 0.30 -20.59 7.26
C PHE A 889 1.22 -21.40 6.34
N GLU A 890 2.11 -20.74 5.60
CA GLU A 890 3.12 -21.45 4.80
C GLU A 890 4.13 -22.18 5.70
N ALA A 891 4.59 -21.55 6.79
CA ALA A 891 5.45 -22.21 7.77
C ALA A 891 4.77 -23.43 8.42
N PHE A 892 3.46 -23.38 8.69
CA PHE A 892 2.67 -24.52 9.15
C PHE A 892 2.63 -25.65 8.11
N ASN A 893 2.34 -25.32 6.85
CA ASN A 893 2.31 -26.27 5.74
C ASN A 893 3.63 -27.03 5.61
N MET A 894 4.75 -26.29 5.53
CA MET A 894 6.08 -26.86 5.42
C MET A 894 6.47 -27.67 6.66
N ALA A 895 6.14 -27.19 7.87
CA ALA A 895 6.42 -27.89 9.10
C ALA A 895 5.64 -29.22 9.23
N LYS A 896 4.39 -29.27 8.78
CA LYS A 896 3.60 -30.52 8.76
C LYS A 896 4.15 -31.49 7.71
N LEU A 897 4.39 -31.01 6.49
CA LEU A 897 4.89 -31.81 5.37
C LEU A 897 6.22 -32.50 5.73
N TRP A 898 7.12 -31.78 6.39
CA TRP A 898 8.42 -32.31 6.82
C TRP A 898 8.43 -32.96 8.21
N LYS A 899 7.28 -32.99 8.90
CA LYS A 899 7.13 -33.44 10.31
C LYS A 899 8.19 -32.82 11.23
N LEU A 900 8.25 -31.49 11.30
CA LEU A 900 9.26 -30.79 12.10
C LEU A 900 8.93 -30.80 13.59
N PRO A 901 9.94 -30.81 14.49
CA PRO A 901 9.78 -30.71 15.94
C PRO A 901 9.47 -29.26 16.38
N ALA A 902 8.35 -28.72 15.88
CA ALA A 902 7.99 -27.31 16.00
C ALA A 902 6.71 -27.10 16.83
N LEU A 903 6.81 -26.28 17.88
CA LEU A 903 5.70 -25.87 18.74
C LEU A 903 5.31 -24.42 18.44
N PHE A 904 4.27 -24.22 17.63
CA PHE A 904 3.82 -22.91 17.19
C PHE A 904 2.88 -22.27 18.21
N GLY A 905 3.39 -21.36 19.05
CA GLY A 905 2.65 -20.74 20.15
C GLY A 905 2.10 -19.35 19.82
N CYS A 906 0.78 -19.24 19.70
CA CYS A 906 0.06 -17.98 19.60
C CYS A 906 -0.24 -17.40 21.00
N GLU A 907 0.36 -16.27 21.34
CA GLU A 907 -0.04 -15.45 22.49
C GLU A 907 -1.33 -14.67 22.16
N ASN A 908 -2.48 -15.24 22.49
CA ASN A 908 -3.79 -14.60 22.30
C ASN A 908 -4.08 -13.62 23.45
N ASN A 909 -3.71 -12.35 23.25
CA ASN A 909 -3.91 -11.23 24.15
C ASN A 909 -5.27 -10.54 23.95
N LYS A 910 -6.19 -11.19 23.22
CA LYS A 910 -7.49 -10.68 22.75
C LYS A 910 -7.44 -9.45 21.82
N TYR A 911 -6.26 -8.86 21.59
CA TYR A 911 -6.05 -7.59 20.89
C TYR A 911 -4.72 -7.58 20.13
N GLY A 912 -4.79 -7.84 18.82
CA GLY A 912 -3.64 -7.74 17.91
C GLY A 912 -3.47 -6.32 17.39
N MET A 913 -2.32 -5.69 17.66
CA MET A 913 -2.00 -4.31 17.23
C MET A 913 -3.10 -3.28 17.57
N GLY A 914 -3.71 -3.41 18.76
CA GLY A 914 -4.81 -2.54 19.21
C GLY A 914 -6.19 -2.84 18.63
N THR A 915 -6.33 -3.85 17.76
CA THR A 915 -7.61 -4.32 17.23
C THR A 915 -8.03 -5.60 17.91
N SER A 916 -9.27 -5.68 18.41
CA SER A 916 -9.77 -6.89 19.08
C SER A 916 -9.76 -8.11 18.15
N ALA A 917 -9.55 -9.30 18.69
CA ALA A 917 -9.46 -10.54 17.92
C ALA A 917 -10.71 -10.76 17.04
N ALA A 918 -11.91 -10.54 17.58
CA ALA A 918 -13.17 -10.67 16.84
C ALA A 918 -13.32 -9.70 15.65
N ARG A 919 -12.54 -8.61 15.60
CA ARG A 919 -12.51 -7.65 14.47
C ARG A 919 -11.34 -7.86 13.52
N SER A 920 -10.22 -8.42 14.00
CA SER A 920 -9.00 -8.64 13.23
C SER A 920 -8.93 -10.04 12.61
N SER A 921 -9.78 -10.99 13.03
CA SER A 921 -9.66 -12.40 12.71
C SER A 921 -11.03 -13.06 12.46
N ALA A 922 -11.21 -13.67 11.28
CA ALA A 922 -12.43 -14.41 10.94
C ALA A 922 -12.59 -15.73 11.74
N LEU A 923 -11.46 -16.39 12.06
CA LEU A 923 -11.41 -17.54 12.97
C LEU A 923 -10.61 -17.14 14.22
N THR A 924 -11.30 -16.91 15.33
CA THR A 924 -10.71 -16.44 16.60
C THR A 924 -10.12 -17.56 17.46
N ASP A 925 -10.41 -18.82 17.15
CA ASP A 925 -9.71 -19.99 17.68
C ASP A 925 -8.39 -20.19 16.94
N TYR A 926 -7.32 -19.58 17.45
CA TYR A 926 -6.00 -19.62 16.85
C TYR A 926 -5.40 -21.03 16.86
N TYR A 927 -5.71 -21.85 17.88
CA TYR A 927 -5.25 -23.25 17.95
C TYR A 927 -5.74 -24.13 16.78
N LYS A 928 -6.88 -23.78 16.15
CA LYS A 928 -7.43 -24.50 14.98
C LYS A 928 -6.80 -24.07 13.65
N ARG A 929 -6.02 -22.98 13.62
CA ARG A 929 -5.50 -22.40 12.37
C ARG A 929 -4.42 -23.24 11.67
N GLY A 930 -3.87 -24.22 12.36
CA GLY A 930 -3.03 -25.26 11.75
C GLY A 930 -3.77 -26.14 10.74
N GLN A 931 -5.12 -26.16 10.75
CA GLN A 931 -6.04 -26.99 9.95
C GLN A 931 -5.81 -28.50 10.06
N TYR A 932 -4.65 -28.98 9.62
CA TYR A 932 -4.16 -30.37 9.65
C TYR A 932 -3.03 -30.56 10.67
N ILE A 933 -2.59 -29.49 11.34
CA ILE A 933 -1.73 -29.58 12.53
C ILE A 933 -2.65 -29.65 13.76
N PRO A 934 -2.47 -30.65 14.64
CA PRO A 934 -3.19 -30.71 15.90
C PRO A 934 -2.98 -29.44 16.75
N GLY A 935 -4.02 -29.08 17.50
CA GLY A 935 -4.12 -27.82 18.22
C GLY A 935 -4.45 -28.02 19.69
N LEU A 936 -3.82 -27.21 20.54
CA LEU A 936 -4.11 -27.15 21.98
C LEU A 936 -4.26 -25.69 22.42
N LYS A 937 -5.45 -25.34 22.88
CA LYS A 937 -5.74 -24.07 23.54
C LYS A 937 -5.45 -24.21 25.04
N VAL A 938 -4.80 -23.22 25.63
CA VAL A 938 -4.24 -23.26 26.98
C VAL A 938 -4.65 -22.01 27.74
N ASN A 939 -5.01 -22.15 29.03
CA ASN A 939 -5.13 -21.01 29.93
C ASN A 939 -3.75 -20.37 30.17
N GLY A 940 -3.44 -19.32 29.41
CA GLY A 940 -2.18 -18.58 29.47
C GLY A 940 -2.05 -17.61 30.66
N MET A 941 -2.99 -17.66 31.61
CA MET A 941 -2.92 -16.96 32.91
C MET A 941 -2.57 -17.93 34.05
N ASP A 942 -2.56 -19.24 33.81
CA ASP A 942 -2.18 -20.28 34.77
C ASP A 942 -0.84 -20.90 34.35
N VAL A 943 0.21 -20.63 35.14
CA VAL A 943 1.58 -21.09 34.84
C VAL A 943 1.71 -22.62 34.85
N LEU A 944 0.87 -23.32 35.62
CA LEU A 944 0.87 -24.78 35.68
C LEU A 944 0.19 -25.38 34.44
N ALA A 945 -0.87 -24.74 33.94
CA ALA A 945 -1.47 -25.10 32.67
C ALA A 945 -0.50 -24.88 31.48
N VAL A 946 0.21 -23.76 31.46
CA VAL A 946 1.26 -23.50 30.45
C VAL A 946 2.37 -24.56 30.54
N LYS A 947 2.90 -24.84 31.75
CA LYS A 947 3.93 -25.86 31.95
C LYS A 947 3.48 -27.22 31.42
N ALA A 948 2.31 -27.70 31.82
CA ALA A 948 1.79 -29.00 31.39
C ALA A 948 1.57 -29.09 29.86
N ALA A 949 1.01 -28.05 29.23
CA ALA A 949 0.82 -28.01 27.77
C ALA A 949 2.16 -28.06 27.01
N VAL A 950 3.18 -27.36 27.49
CA VAL A 950 4.50 -27.31 26.83
C VAL A 950 5.30 -28.57 27.09
N GLN A 951 5.19 -29.20 28.27
CA GLN A 951 5.78 -30.50 28.55
C GLN A 951 5.20 -31.58 27.62
N TYR A 952 3.87 -31.60 27.45
CA TYR A 952 3.20 -32.47 26.49
C TYR A 952 3.63 -32.18 25.04
N GLY A 953 3.67 -30.91 24.63
CA GLY A 953 4.13 -30.52 23.30
C GLY A 953 5.58 -30.93 23.02
N LYS A 954 6.47 -30.78 24.01
CA LYS A 954 7.86 -31.24 23.89
C LYS A 954 7.92 -32.75 23.67
N GLN A 955 7.25 -33.54 24.50
CA GLN A 955 7.17 -35.00 24.34
C GLN A 955 6.63 -35.38 22.95
N TRP A 956 5.54 -34.74 22.51
CA TRP A 956 4.96 -34.93 21.17
C TRP A 956 5.99 -34.74 20.05
N THR A 957 6.84 -33.71 20.15
CA THR A 957 7.92 -33.48 19.17
C THR A 957 9.10 -34.45 19.29
N GLU A 958 9.44 -34.94 20.49
CA GLU A 958 10.51 -35.92 20.73
C GLU A 958 10.14 -37.36 20.30
N GLU A 959 8.84 -37.62 20.15
CA GLU A 959 8.22 -38.84 19.61
C GLU A 959 8.00 -38.80 18.08
N ASP A 960 8.55 -37.79 17.37
CA ASP A 960 8.44 -37.63 15.91
C ASP A 960 7.01 -37.47 15.34
N ASN A 961 6.03 -37.12 16.19
CA ASN A 961 4.63 -36.87 15.77
C ASN A 961 4.47 -35.61 14.88
N GLY A 962 5.51 -34.78 14.78
CA GLY A 962 5.56 -33.57 13.97
C GLY A 962 5.14 -32.31 14.75
N PRO A 963 4.72 -31.23 14.06
CA PRO A 963 4.43 -29.96 14.72
C PRO A 963 3.13 -29.99 15.53
N LEU A 964 3.00 -29.01 16.42
CA LEU A 964 1.80 -28.76 17.23
C LEU A 964 1.50 -27.24 17.25
N VAL A 965 0.23 -26.84 17.22
CA VAL A 965 -0.19 -25.43 17.40
C VAL A 965 -0.71 -25.23 18.81
N LEU A 966 -0.16 -24.25 19.52
CA LEU A 966 -0.55 -23.86 20.86
C LEU A 966 -1.21 -22.47 20.84
N GLU A 967 -2.31 -22.27 21.56
CA GLU A 967 -2.89 -20.94 21.80
C GLU A 967 -2.89 -20.64 23.30
N TYR A 968 -2.02 -19.72 23.72
CA TYR A 968 -2.00 -19.22 25.09
C TYR A 968 -3.02 -18.09 25.23
N VAL A 969 -4.14 -18.39 25.88
CA VAL A 969 -5.19 -17.41 26.15
C VAL A 969 -4.76 -16.56 27.35
N THR A 970 -4.31 -15.33 27.08
CA THR A 970 -3.60 -14.48 28.06
C THR A 970 -4.10 -13.03 28.01
N TYR A 971 -3.64 -12.18 28.93
CA TYR A 971 -4.09 -10.78 29.01
C TYR A 971 -3.01 -9.84 29.54
N ARG A 972 -2.63 -8.86 28.72
CA ARG A 972 -1.65 -7.82 29.04
C ARG A 972 -2.33 -6.53 29.49
N TYR A 973 -1.82 -5.93 30.57
CA TYR A 973 -2.37 -4.69 31.12
C TYR A 973 -1.98 -3.43 30.33
N GLY A 974 -0.88 -3.46 29.57
CA GLY A 974 -0.44 -2.36 28.70
C GLY A 974 -0.99 -2.43 27.28
N GLY A 975 -1.11 -1.26 26.63
CA GLY A 975 -1.41 -1.10 25.20
C GLY A 975 -0.32 -1.70 24.28
N HIS A 976 -0.38 -1.48 22.97
CA HIS A 976 0.39 -2.25 21.99
C HIS A 976 1.90 -2.19 22.26
N SER A 977 2.39 -0.98 22.48
CA SER A 977 3.74 -0.56 22.85
C SER A 977 3.61 0.59 23.87
N MET A 978 4.67 0.95 24.60
CA MET A 978 4.64 2.07 25.55
C MET A 978 4.31 3.45 24.93
N SER A 979 4.38 3.59 23.59
CA SER A 979 3.89 4.76 22.85
C SER A 979 2.37 4.76 22.63
N ASP A 980 1.71 3.61 22.77
CA ASP A 980 0.25 3.43 22.69
C ASP A 980 -0.26 3.05 24.09
N PRO A 981 -0.89 3.96 24.85
CA PRO A 981 -1.36 3.68 26.20
C PRO A 981 -2.52 2.67 26.24
N GLY A 982 -3.10 2.26 25.10
CA GLY A 982 -4.17 1.26 25.02
C GLY A 982 -5.56 1.73 25.46
N THR A 983 -5.68 2.98 25.92
CA THR A 983 -6.93 3.58 26.40
C THR A 983 -8.01 3.77 25.32
N THR A 984 -7.67 3.53 24.06
CA THR A 984 -8.58 3.62 22.91
C THR A 984 -9.33 2.31 22.61
N TYR A 985 -8.90 1.17 23.19
CA TYR A 985 -9.51 -0.14 22.93
C TYR A 985 -9.60 -1.07 24.15
N ARG A 986 -9.06 -0.67 25.31
CA ARG A 986 -9.32 -1.32 26.62
C ARG A 986 -9.81 -0.30 27.63
N THR A 987 -10.82 -0.67 28.42
CA THR A 987 -11.31 0.22 29.48
C THR A 987 -10.48 0.06 30.76
N ARG A 988 -10.53 1.05 31.65
CA ARG A 988 -9.81 0.98 32.94
C ARG A 988 -10.43 -0.10 33.83
N GLU A 989 -11.74 -0.24 33.74
CA GLU A 989 -12.58 -1.18 34.46
C GLU A 989 -12.28 -2.63 34.03
N GLU A 990 -12.08 -2.87 32.72
CA GLU A 990 -11.64 -4.15 32.17
C GLU A 990 -10.26 -4.55 32.70
N ILE A 991 -9.28 -3.64 32.63
CA ILE A 991 -7.92 -3.89 33.12
C ILE A 991 -7.90 -4.11 34.64
N GLN A 992 -8.67 -3.33 35.40
CA GLN A 992 -8.78 -3.47 36.86
C GLN A 992 -9.44 -4.81 37.24
N ARG A 993 -10.51 -5.21 36.54
CA ARG A 993 -11.14 -6.53 36.72
C ARG A 993 -10.18 -7.66 36.42
N MET A 994 -9.44 -7.60 35.31
CA MET A 994 -8.46 -8.65 34.97
C MET A 994 -7.36 -8.76 36.02
N ARG A 995 -6.84 -7.64 36.54
CA ARG A 995 -5.86 -7.62 37.64
C ARG A 995 -6.41 -8.19 38.95
N SER A 996 -7.68 -7.97 39.26
CA SER A 996 -8.27 -8.44 40.53
C SER A 996 -8.77 -9.88 40.51
N THR A 997 -9.05 -10.44 39.32
CA THR A 997 -9.67 -11.78 39.20
C THR A 997 -8.80 -12.83 38.50
N ASN A 998 -7.84 -12.40 37.66
CA ASN A 998 -7.12 -13.30 36.74
C ASN A 998 -5.60 -13.00 36.66
N ASP A 999 -5.00 -12.28 37.63
CA ASP A 999 -3.55 -12.03 37.60
C ASP A 999 -2.76 -13.34 37.87
N PRO A 1000 -1.72 -13.66 37.07
CA PRO A 1000 -1.05 -14.96 37.14
C PRO A 1000 -0.23 -15.14 38.43
N ILE A 1001 0.35 -14.06 38.96
CA ILE A 1001 1.12 -14.08 40.20
C ILE A 1001 0.17 -14.26 41.38
N ALA A 1002 -0.96 -13.52 41.39
CA ALA A 1002 -1.98 -13.68 42.41
C ALA A 1002 -2.61 -15.08 42.42
N GLY A 1003 -2.85 -15.67 41.24
CA GLY A 1003 -3.38 -17.04 41.10
C GLY A 1003 -2.45 -18.09 41.70
N LEU A 1004 -1.15 -18.07 41.33
CA LEU A 1004 -0.18 -18.99 41.93
C LEU A 1004 0.03 -18.71 43.43
N LYS A 1005 0.01 -17.44 43.86
CA LYS A 1005 0.09 -17.08 45.30
C LYS A 1005 -1.02 -17.76 46.09
N GLN A 1006 -2.25 -17.68 45.59
CA GLN A 1006 -3.42 -18.29 46.22
C GLN A 1006 -3.24 -19.81 46.35
N HIS A 1007 -2.78 -20.49 45.30
CA HIS A 1007 -2.47 -21.92 45.35
C HIS A 1007 -1.39 -22.27 46.37
N ILE A 1008 -0.29 -21.54 46.42
CA ILE A 1008 0.81 -21.79 47.37
C ILE A 1008 0.32 -21.68 48.83
N LEU A 1009 -0.52 -20.69 49.13
CA LEU A 1009 -1.12 -20.51 50.45
C LEU A 1009 -2.16 -21.59 50.76
N ASP A 1010 -3.10 -21.83 49.85
CA ASP A 1010 -4.18 -22.79 50.06
C ASP A 1010 -3.67 -24.22 50.21
N TRP A 1011 -2.61 -24.60 49.50
CA TRP A 1011 -2.01 -25.93 49.59
C TRP A 1011 -0.98 -26.06 50.73
N GLY A 1012 -0.71 -25.00 51.49
CA GLY A 1012 0.28 -25.02 52.59
C GLY A 1012 1.73 -25.22 52.11
N VAL A 1013 2.03 -24.78 50.89
CA VAL A 1013 3.38 -24.87 50.28
C VAL A 1013 4.32 -23.82 50.86
N ALA A 1014 3.81 -22.64 51.20
CA ALA A 1014 4.54 -21.57 51.88
C ALA A 1014 3.60 -20.78 52.81
N GLN A 1015 4.15 -20.16 53.85
CA GLN A 1015 3.41 -19.16 54.64
C GLN A 1015 3.39 -17.78 53.95
N GLU A 1016 2.41 -16.94 54.28
CA GLU A 1016 2.25 -15.59 53.72
C GLU A 1016 3.50 -14.70 53.96
N ASP A 1017 4.21 -14.89 55.07
CA ASP A 1017 5.44 -14.15 55.36
C ASP A 1017 6.68 -14.67 54.61
N GLU A 1018 6.70 -15.95 54.19
CA GLU A 1018 7.69 -16.44 53.22
C GLU A 1018 7.48 -15.77 51.87
N LEU A 1019 6.24 -15.70 51.38
CA LEU A 1019 5.91 -15.08 50.09
C LEU A 1019 6.23 -13.58 50.06
N LYS A 1020 5.95 -12.84 51.15
CA LYS A 1020 6.41 -11.44 51.30
C LYS A 1020 7.93 -11.31 51.27
N SER A 1021 8.66 -12.29 51.78
CA SER A 1021 10.12 -12.30 51.79
C SER A 1021 10.65 -12.51 50.37
N ILE A 1022 10.07 -13.45 49.62
CA ILE A 1022 10.35 -13.71 48.20
C ILE A 1022 10.03 -12.47 47.34
N ASP A 1023 8.88 -11.81 47.56
CA ASP A 1023 8.51 -10.56 46.89
C ASP A 1023 9.54 -9.44 47.13
N LYS A 1024 10.02 -9.32 48.37
CA LYS A 1024 11.03 -8.32 48.77
C LYS A 1024 12.40 -8.63 48.15
N GLU A 1025 12.81 -9.89 48.15
CA GLU A 1025 14.07 -10.35 47.56
C GLU A 1025 14.11 -10.10 46.05
N ALA A 1026 13.12 -10.59 45.31
CA ALA A 1026 12.98 -10.37 43.87
C ALA A 1026 13.03 -8.87 43.52
N ARG A 1027 12.39 -8.03 44.34
CA ARG A 1027 12.36 -6.58 44.14
C ARG A 1027 13.69 -5.88 44.49
N SER A 1028 14.43 -6.38 45.48
CA SER A 1028 15.79 -5.87 45.77
C SER A 1028 16.73 -6.20 44.62
N PHE A 1029 16.76 -7.48 44.21
CA PHE A 1029 17.56 -7.98 43.11
C PHE A 1029 17.33 -7.19 41.80
N VAL A 1030 16.08 -6.99 41.41
CA VAL A 1030 15.75 -6.19 40.20
C VAL A 1030 16.21 -4.74 40.33
N ASN A 1031 16.05 -4.10 41.50
CA ASN A 1031 16.48 -2.71 41.70
C ASN A 1031 18.01 -2.57 41.65
N GLU A 1032 18.74 -3.52 42.23
CA GLU A 1032 20.21 -3.57 42.20
C GLU A 1032 20.73 -3.76 40.77
N GLU A 1033 20.17 -4.70 40.02
CA GLU A 1033 20.49 -4.93 38.60
C GLU A 1033 20.18 -3.71 37.72
N VAL A 1034 19.05 -3.04 37.96
CA VAL A 1034 18.66 -1.80 37.25
C VAL A 1034 19.65 -0.67 37.57
N ALA A 1035 20.05 -0.49 38.84
CA ALA A 1035 21.02 0.53 39.21
C ALA A 1035 22.39 0.32 38.53
N VAL A 1036 22.83 -0.94 38.41
CA VAL A 1036 24.04 -1.29 37.63
C VAL A 1036 23.85 -0.95 36.15
N ALA A 1037 22.70 -1.30 35.54
CA ALA A 1037 22.42 -0.99 34.14
C ALA A 1037 22.34 0.52 33.83
N GLU A 1038 21.84 1.32 34.76
CA GLU A 1038 21.81 2.78 34.62
C GLU A 1038 23.21 3.42 34.67
N ALA A 1039 24.14 2.80 35.41
CA ALA A 1039 25.53 3.25 35.54
C ALA A 1039 26.45 2.81 34.38
N MET A 1040 26.01 1.88 33.52
CA MET A 1040 26.81 1.40 32.38
C MET A 1040 27.15 2.53 31.39
N PRO A 1041 28.33 2.47 30.73
CA PRO A 1041 28.68 3.42 29.69
C PRO A 1041 27.78 3.29 28.45
N HIS A 1042 27.60 4.39 27.73
CA HIS A 1042 27.07 4.35 26.37
C HIS A 1042 28.12 3.80 25.39
N PRO A 1043 27.73 3.15 24.28
CA PRO A 1043 28.65 2.80 23.22
C PRO A 1043 29.27 4.05 22.58
N ASP A 1044 30.54 3.96 22.18
CA ASP A 1044 31.23 5.10 21.54
C ASP A 1044 30.56 5.46 20.20
N PRO A 1045 30.31 6.76 19.91
CA PRO A 1045 29.62 7.20 18.70
C PRO A 1045 30.54 7.21 17.47
N THR A 1046 31.09 6.05 17.11
CA THR A 1046 32.01 5.87 15.98
C THR A 1046 31.46 4.88 14.95
N ALA A 1047 31.84 5.04 13.68
CA ALA A 1047 31.42 4.14 12.61
C ALA A 1047 31.85 2.68 12.87
N LYS A 1048 33.00 2.45 13.52
CA LYS A 1048 33.46 1.10 13.88
C LYS A 1048 32.42 0.34 14.73
N ILE A 1049 31.83 1.01 15.72
CA ILE A 1049 30.83 0.43 16.62
C ILE A 1049 29.52 0.07 15.89
N LEU A 1050 29.23 0.73 14.76
CA LEU A 1050 28.07 0.41 13.92
C LEU A 1050 28.27 -0.84 13.07
N PHE A 1051 29.52 -1.17 12.70
CA PHE A 1051 29.84 -2.26 11.76
C PHE A 1051 30.46 -3.52 12.39
N GLU A 1052 30.86 -3.47 13.65
CA GLU A 1052 31.21 -4.67 14.45
C GLU A 1052 29.95 -5.51 14.80
N ASP A 1053 30.16 -6.79 15.14
CA ASP A 1053 29.12 -7.77 15.54
C ASP A 1053 28.06 -8.13 14.47
N ILE A 1054 28.25 -7.72 13.21
CA ILE A 1054 27.35 -8.08 12.10
C ILE A 1054 27.51 -9.55 11.67
N TYR A 1055 28.72 -10.09 11.79
CA TYR A 1055 29.08 -11.46 11.42
C TYR A 1055 29.67 -12.20 12.63
N VAL A 1056 29.74 -13.52 12.54
CA VAL A 1056 30.47 -14.35 13.53
C VAL A 1056 31.97 -14.13 13.33
N ALA A 1057 32.72 -14.03 14.42
CA ALA A 1057 34.17 -13.85 14.37
C ALA A 1057 34.86 -14.92 13.50
N GLY A 1058 35.57 -14.48 12.46
CA GLY A 1058 36.21 -15.32 11.44
C GLY A 1058 35.32 -15.64 10.23
N SER A 1059 34.08 -15.13 10.17
CA SER A 1059 33.16 -15.26 9.02
C SER A 1059 32.88 -13.92 8.32
N GLU A 1060 33.65 -12.88 8.63
CA GLU A 1060 33.52 -11.56 8.05
C GLU A 1060 33.88 -11.58 6.54
N PRO A 1061 33.09 -10.93 5.67
CA PRO A 1061 33.54 -10.64 4.29
C PRO A 1061 34.66 -9.60 4.32
N GLN A 1062 35.44 -9.46 3.25
CA GLN A 1062 36.51 -8.45 3.17
C GLN A 1062 36.01 -7.01 3.42
N PHE A 1063 34.79 -6.70 2.99
CA PHE A 1063 34.13 -5.42 3.22
C PHE A 1063 32.61 -5.56 3.28
N ILE A 1064 31.96 -4.59 3.94
CA ILE A 1064 30.52 -4.37 3.92
C ILE A 1064 30.25 -3.06 3.19
N ARG A 1065 29.27 -3.07 2.29
CA ARG A 1065 28.75 -1.85 1.68
C ARG A 1065 27.88 -1.10 2.71
N GLY A 1066 28.22 0.16 2.96
CA GLY A 1066 27.43 1.09 3.75
C GLY A 1066 26.19 1.61 2.99
N ARG A 1067 25.66 2.74 3.45
CA ARG A 1067 24.37 3.28 3.00
C ARG A 1067 24.44 3.93 1.62
N THR A 1068 25.63 4.37 1.19
CA THR A 1068 25.91 4.89 -0.15
C THR A 1068 26.91 3.98 -0.87
N PRO A 1069 27.05 4.07 -2.21
CA PRO A 1069 28.09 3.32 -2.94
C PRO A 1069 29.51 3.62 -2.45
N ASP A 1070 29.74 4.84 -1.96
CA ASP A 1070 31.04 5.37 -1.55
C ASP A 1070 31.38 5.07 -0.08
N GLU A 1071 30.37 4.71 0.73
CA GLU A 1071 30.54 4.24 2.10
C GLU A 1071 30.80 2.72 2.04
N SER A 1072 32.04 2.29 2.25
CA SER A 1072 32.39 0.87 2.38
C SER A 1072 33.26 0.66 3.62
N TYR A 1073 32.83 -0.23 4.52
CA TYR A 1073 33.55 -0.57 5.73
C TYR A 1073 34.38 -1.83 5.47
N TYR A 1074 35.70 -1.73 5.64
CA TYR A 1074 36.62 -2.86 5.51
C TYR A 1074 36.88 -3.44 6.89
N PHE A 1075 36.83 -4.76 7.00
CA PHE A 1075 37.33 -5.43 8.21
C PHE A 1075 38.85 -5.44 8.14
N ASN A 1076 39.49 -4.89 9.17
CA ASN A 1076 40.92 -5.03 9.37
C ASN A 1076 41.16 -6.41 9.99
N ASN A 1077 41.89 -7.27 9.27
CA ASN A 1077 42.47 -8.52 9.81
C ASN A 1077 43.43 -8.24 10.97
#